data_AF-N6UCH4-F1
#
_entry.id   AF-N6UCH4-F1
#
_cell.length_a   1.000
_cell.length_b   1.000
_cell.length_c   1.000
_cell.angle_alpha   90.00
_cell.angle_beta   90.00
_cell.angle_gamma   90.00
#
_symmetry.space_group_name_H-M   'P 1'
#
loop_
_entity.id
_entity.type
_entity.pdbx_description
1 polymer ?
#
loop_
_entity_poly.entity_id
_entity_poly.type
_entity_poly.pdbx_seq_one_letter_code
_entity_poly.pdbx_strand_id
1 'polypeptide(L)'
;MAPKPHLTPEERKELRALKKAEKKQKRQEKKKQLKRELLTREINYGAVTLKRQEKTWRQLLIGLKVPEMRKDLEFAWHHFERLVDCKDFAISLLLDELDKANGQYFLNMKTHSEHIDQLLQMFADQVQQLQQDYSNQAEELEKEHQFNADQLEAGSSEEENYLKTVLYILQLEMKEVKRTRHAEYFSKLEEQDSKQHQLVQRMKGILEQLHLQVWTDTVQFLQRHQNSIKERKKIHLEMKSEDDKLQLLIRNQLEHIRSSHNTIRSLKVKEAELEKFLGRHVADLQSEFDFFTFAFNSLKTKLTKDRRLDFQKLNCLTIHYNEVIAYMESLEAKGKHILHVGSVCRKLETVKEKILPFPANFVNEMSKPSVSEVSEYMEALELFWQRVGRADAARYGVNEEREFLITENEILKRRLHQYCQCLKCPDFQPFQTTSRPCRTITEGVLELKKYNKHGVCQTQFAKDESEPTSTLDSVSWNDASSPFKSVYAISLALSMKSDISQFQRYCEKAIGQLTAESLEAFKETKDDVARIQVMYPLAQQIPLDPGGCSKNFQEAEQLKSAGNRAFALKDYSEAIQSYNQAIICCPQQTIEDRQLLTILVSNRSACNFELGNIRKVLDDLDYIGEIGDYPSHLCYKLWLRKGKCYSALQNKKLAGEAFNEALKCLEQSGLTEEALQTKAHEIQRAQTGQAKLQAPKSQLELIAAFPEERFVGGEEFPAAHPKITVSQDSIQGRYAKAVGDIETGTILVEETAFGAVVDKEHALKNCQNCLASVELPIACPQCSEVIFCSTHCSRMAFKSFHGVECGMQRQLFQCGASVNCLLALRLISQKPLRFFLDKRSKLQDFMRDSCKKSAPYKKVYRSNDYDNVFFLCRNESLRKKEELVAYACMSIYLLRLLKQGFYFGESTAEAPTTNELFVGGLLLRHLQILQFNAHEISQLQNRSSGFEAACIGAGLYPTLALFNHSCDPSLVRYNVRNKIIARAIRPIKAEDIIYENYGPLYSAADLQQRLEELKKNYWFECMCQPCTQLWPTVRDMRENELRIPCRNDQCPYVFLVKGDDDPFLTCPYCENVTGLLPNLRGLMKLEEILPEAEHKLGAAHFEVALRKFAEALDVLFQFSSPPHPEIIKVQQRMRDCMVHFGNKAFDYKPHIMQ
;
A
#
# COMPACT_ATOMS: atom_id res chain seq x y z
N MET A 1 -70.35 -103.06 51.79
CA MET A 1 -71.82 -103.13 52.01
C MET A 1 -72.19 -102.07 53.05
N ALA A 2 -73.43 -101.56 53.02
CA ALA A 2 -74.00 -100.68 54.04
C ALA A 2 -75.53 -100.89 54.06
N PRO A 3 -76.22 -100.76 55.22
CA PRO A 3 -77.64 -101.08 55.33
C PRO A 3 -78.51 -100.13 54.51
N LYS A 4 -79.58 -100.66 53.90
CA LYS A 4 -80.58 -99.87 53.16
C LYS A 4 -81.65 -99.34 54.14
N PRO A 5 -81.87 -98.01 54.26
CA PRO A 5 -82.92 -97.48 55.11
C PRO A 5 -84.32 -97.80 54.56
N HIS A 6 -85.29 -97.94 55.46
CA HIS A 6 -86.68 -98.31 55.17
C HIS A 6 -87.51 -97.10 54.72
N LEU A 7 -87.22 -96.58 53.53
CA LEU A 7 -87.88 -95.39 52.96
C LEU A 7 -89.36 -95.64 52.65
N THR A 8 -90.19 -94.66 52.98
CA THR A 8 -91.66 -94.58 52.81
C THR A 8 -92.08 -94.48 51.32
N PRO A 9 -93.38 -94.60 50.99
CA PRO A 9 -93.85 -94.52 49.60
C PRO A 9 -93.53 -93.19 48.89
N GLU A 10 -93.53 -92.08 49.61
CA GLU A 10 -93.29 -90.74 49.06
C GLU A 10 -91.79 -90.47 48.87
N GLU A 11 -90.95 -90.79 49.85
CA GLU A 11 -89.48 -90.74 49.70
C GLU A 11 -89.00 -91.64 48.55
N ARG A 12 -89.65 -92.79 48.30
CA ARG A 12 -89.37 -93.63 47.12
C ARG A 12 -89.72 -92.95 45.80
N LYS A 13 -90.70 -92.03 45.77
CA LYS A 13 -91.09 -91.23 44.59
C LYS A 13 -90.04 -90.15 44.33
N GLU A 14 -89.60 -89.45 45.38
CA GLU A 14 -88.55 -88.42 45.30
C GLU A 14 -87.18 -88.99 44.96
N LEU A 15 -86.75 -90.09 45.61
CA LEU A 15 -85.48 -90.74 45.30
C LEU A 15 -85.46 -91.28 43.85
N ARG A 16 -86.62 -91.66 43.30
CA ARG A 16 -86.76 -91.99 41.87
C ARG A 16 -86.70 -90.74 40.98
N ALA A 17 -87.28 -89.62 41.39
CA ALA A 17 -87.21 -88.34 40.67
C ALA A 17 -85.77 -87.78 40.63
N LEU A 18 -85.09 -87.72 41.77
CA LEU A 18 -83.68 -87.33 41.91
C LEU A 18 -82.77 -88.20 41.05
N LYS A 19 -82.91 -89.54 41.10
CA LYS A 19 -82.14 -90.45 40.23
C LYS A 19 -82.49 -90.30 38.74
N LYS A 20 -83.68 -89.84 38.38
CA LYS A 20 -84.04 -89.47 36.99
C LYS A 20 -83.38 -88.15 36.58
N ALA A 21 -83.35 -87.15 37.45
CA ALA A 21 -82.72 -85.86 37.23
C ALA A 21 -81.19 -85.99 37.10
N GLU A 22 -80.53 -86.65 38.06
CA GLU A 22 -79.10 -86.94 38.06
C GLU A 22 -78.69 -87.71 36.79
N LYS A 23 -79.47 -88.73 36.39
CA LYS A 23 -79.22 -89.51 35.17
C LYS A 23 -79.50 -88.72 33.88
N LYS A 24 -80.37 -87.69 33.91
CA LYS A 24 -80.57 -86.72 32.81
C LYS A 24 -79.38 -85.76 32.73
N GLN A 25 -78.92 -85.23 33.86
CA GLN A 25 -77.79 -84.29 33.97
C GLN A 25 -76.48 -84.95 33.55
N LYS A 26 -76.14 -86.14 34.08
CA LYS A 26 -74.98 -86.94 33.62
C LYS A 26 -75.02 -87.27 32.13
N ARG A 27 -76.22 -87.41 31.53
CA ARG A 27 -76.40 -87.63 30.07
C ARG A 27 -76.28 -86.35 29.24
N GLN A 28 -76.51 -85.17 29.82
CA GLN A 28 -76.18 -83.88 29.20
C GLN A 28 -74.68 -83.57 29.33
N GLU A 29 -74.08 -83.80 30.49
CA GLU A 29 -72.65 -83.54 30.72
C GLU A 29 -71.78 -84.42 29.82
N LYS A 30 -72.10 -85.72 29.68
CA LYS A 30 -71.40 -86.60 28.72
C LYS A 30 -71.58 -86.17 27.26
N LYS A 31 -72.67 -85.49 26.89
CA LYS A 31 -72.85 -84.88 25.56
C LYS A 31 -72.03 -83.60 25.38
N LYS A 32 -71.90 -82.76 26.41
CA LYS A 32 -71.02 -81.57 26.39
C LYS A 32 -69.55 -81.97 26.30
N GLN A 33 -69.15 -82.98 27.08
CA GLN A 33 -67.80 -83.53 27.06
C GLN A 33 -67.42 -84.04 25.67
N LEU A 34 -68.27 -84.86 25.04
CA LEU A 34 -68.00 -85.37 23.69
C LEU A 34 -67.85 -84.23 22.65
N LYS A 35 -68.62 -83.14 22.78
CA LYS A 35 -68.46 -81.94 21.94
C LYS A 35 -67.17 -81.18 22.20
N ARG A 36 -66.71 -81.09 23.46
CA ARG A 36 -65.40 -80.48 23.80
C ARG A 36 -64.25 -81.31 23.24
N GLU A 37 -64.31 -82.64 23.37
CA GLU A 37 -63.31 -83.56 22.82
C GLU A 37 -63.24 -83.47 21.28
N LEU A 38 -64.37 -83.31 20.60
CA LEU A 38 -64.45 -83.03 19.16
C LEU A 38 -63.78 -81.69 18.79
N LEU A 39 -64.16 -80.60 19.47
CA LEU A 39 -63.61 -79.26 19.20
C LEU A 39 -62.09 -79.19 19.46
N THR A 40 -61.61 -79.78 20.56
CA THR A 40 -60.16 -79.87 20.85
C THR A 40 -59.43 -80.67 19.76
N ARG A 41 -60.07 -81.71 19.20
CA ARG A 41 -59.51 -82.50 18.09
C ARG A 41 -59.45 -81.68 16.80
N GLU A 42 -60.49 -80.92 16.47
CA GLU A 42 -60.50 -79.99 15.33
C GLU A 42 -59.44 -78.89 15.46
N ILE A 43 -59.31 -78.26 16.63
CA ILE A 43 -58.27 -77.25 16.91
C ILE A 43 -56.87 -77.85 16.73
N ASN A 44 -56.62 -79.05 17.24
CA ASN A 44 -55.34 -79.74 17.07
C ASN A 44 -55.06 -80.10 15.60
N TYR A 45 -56.06 -80.56 14.83
CA TYR A 45 -55.91 -80.76 13.38
C TYR A 45 -55.67 -79.44 12.63
N GLY A 46 -56.31 -78.35 13.04
CA GLY A 46 -56.07 -77.01 12.51
C GLY A 46 -54.63 -76.54 12.73
N ALA A 47 -54.11 -76.68 13.96
CA ALA A 47 -52.73 -76.32 14.30
C ALA A 47 -51.68 -77.15 13.54
N VAL A 48 -51.92 -78.45 13.33
CA VAL A 48 -51.05 -79.31 12.51
C VAL A 48 -51.13 -78.94 11.02
N THR A 49 -52.34 -78.66 10.51
CA THR A 49 -52.54 -78.23 9.12
C THR A 49 -51.89 -76.87 8.85
N LEU A 50 -52.00 -75.91 9.77
CA LEU A 50 -51.41 -74.58 9.63
C LEU A 50 -49.87 -74.65 9.65
N LYS A 51 -49.27 -75.41 10.58
CA LYS A 51 -47.81 -75.67 10.56
C LYS A 51 -47.34 -76.37 9.27
N ARG A 52 -48.17 -77.25 8.69
CA ARG A 52 -47.88 -77.89 7.39
C ARG A 52 -47.93 -76.87 6.26
N GLN A 53 -48.96 -76.03 6.22
CA GLN A 53 -49.09 -74.95 5.24
C GLN A 53 -47.96 -73.92 5.36
N GLU A 54 -47.60 -73.48 6.57
CA GLU A 54 -46.44 -72.59 6.80
C GLU A 54 -45.13 -73.20 6.26
N LYS A 55 -44.90 -74.50 6.50
CA LYS A 55 -43.71 -75.19 5.97
C LYS A 55 -43.72 -75.21 4.45
N THR A 56 -44.85 -75.53 3.82
CA THR A 56 -45.00 -75.51 2.35
C THR A 56 -44.83 -74.09 1.79
N TRP A 57 -45.41 -73.06 2.43
CA TRP A 57 -45.27 -71.66 2.02
C TRP A 57 -43.80 -71.23 2.08
N ARG A 58 -43.10 -71.50 3.19
CA ARG A 58 -41.67 -71.19 3.33
C ARG A 58 -40.81 -71.90 2.28
N GLN A 59 -41.09 -73.18 1.98
CA GLN A 59 -40.41 -73.90 0.91
C GLN A 59 -40.66 -73.29 -0.48
N LEU A 60 -41.88 -72.81 -0.75
CA LEU A 60 -42.25 -72.16 -2.01
C LEU A 60 -41.63 -70.77 -2.13
N LEU A 61 -41.60 -69.97 -1.05
CA LEU A 61 -40.95 -68.67 -0.98
C LEU A 61 -39.44 -68.80 -1.23
N ILE A 62 -38.78 -69.75 -0.57
CA ILE A 62 -37.36 -70.06 -0.80
C ILE A 62 -37.14 -70.50 -2.26
N GLY A 63 -38.01 -71.37 -2.79
CA GLY A 63 -37.94 -71.86 -4.17
C GLY A 63 -38.11 -70.78 -5.24
N LEU A 64 -38.81 -69.69 -4.94
CA LEU A 64 -38.95 -68.54 -5.84
C LEU A 64 -37.86 -67.49 -5.65
N LYS A 65 -37.61 -67.05 -4.41
CA LYS A 65 -36.72 -65.91 -4.14
C LYS A 65 -35.23 -66.24 -4.13
N VAL A 66 -34.80 -67.46 -3.80
CA VAL A 66 -33.36 -67.79 -3.85
C VAL A 66 -32.81 -67.80 -5.29
N PRO A 67 -33.51 -68.35 -6.30
CA PRO A 67 -33.11 -68.19 -7.70
C PRO A 67 -33.12 -66.74 -8.21
N GLU A 68 -34.04 -65.91 -7.71
CA GLU A 68 -34.11 -64.48 -8.04
C GLU A 68 -32.92 -63.72 -7.46
N MET A 69 -32.69 -63.83 -6.15
CA MET A 69 -31.54 -63.22 -5.47
C MET A 69 -30.18 -63.72 -6.01
N ARG A 70 -30.11 -64.97 -6.50
CA ARG A 70 -28.93 -65.47 -7.21
C ARG A 70 -28.70 -64.70 -8.52
N LYS A 71 -29.73 -64.48 -9.33
CA LYS A 71 -29.62 -63.69 -10.58
C LYS A 71 -29.25 -62.24 -10.29
N ASP A 72 -29.79 -61.65 -9.24
CA ASP A 72 -29.45 -60.29 -8.82
C ASP A 72 -27.96 -60.20 -8.40
N LEU A 73 -27.45 -61.22 -7.70
CA LEU A 73 -26.03 -61.34 -7.35
C LEU A 73 -25.12 -61.61 -8.57
N GLU A 74 -25.54 -62.48 -9.50
CA GLU A 74 -24.81 -62.76 -10.75
C GLU A 74 -24.77 -61.50 -11.66
N PHE A 75 -25.86 -60.74 -11.73
CA PHE A 75 -25.90 -59.44 -12.42
C PHE A 75 -25.02 -58.38 -11.74
N ALA A 76 -25.07 -58.28 -10.41
CA ALA A 76 -24.21 -57.37 -9.65
C ALA A 76 -22.73 -57.72 -9.81
N TRP A 77 -22.37 -59.01 -9.76
CA TRP A 77 -21.02 -59.51 -10.01
C TRP A 77 -20.50 -59.05 -11.37
N HIS A 78 -21.21 -59.36 -12.46
CA HIS A 78 -20.79 -58.96 -13.81
C HIS A 78 -20.80 -57.44 -14.04
N HIS A 79 -21.64 -56.69 -13.30
CA HIS A 79 -21.56 -55.23 -13.30
C HIS A 79 -20.29 -54.72 -12.59
N PHE A 80 -19.90 -55.35 -11.47
CA PHE A 80 -18.64 -55.02 -10.79
C PHE A 80 -17.40 -55.40 -11.59
N GLU A 81 -17.34 -56.60 -12.19
CA GLU A 81 -16.25 -56.99 -13.11
C GLU A 81 -16.07 -55.95 -14.21
N ARG A 82 -17.16 -55.61 -14.92
CA ARG A 82 -17.13 -54.64 -16.01
C ARG A 82 -16.77 -53.22 -15.56
N LEU A 83 -17.09 -52.84 -14.32
CA LEU A 83 -16.64 -51.57 -13.72
C LEU A 83 -15.16 -51.59 -13.31
N VAL A 84 -14.61 -52.75 -12.96
CA VAL A 84 -13.16 -52.95 -12.74
C VAL A 84 -12.44 -52.89 -14.08
N ASP A 85 -12.86 -53.67 -15.08
CA ASP A 85 -12.27 -53.64 -16.44
C ASP A 85 -12.22 -52.22 -17.02
N CYS A 86 -13.31 -51.46 -16.92
CA CYS A 86 -13.36 -50.07 -17.39
C CYS A 86 -12.47 -49.12 -16.58
N LYS A 87 -12.18 -49.41 -15.31
CA LYS A 87 -11.25 -48.64 -14.48
C LYS A 87 -9.80 -49.01 -14.77
N ASP A 88 -9.49 -50.28 -14.90
CA ASP A 88 -8.13 -50.76 -15.18
C ASP A 88 -7.69 -50.32 -16.58
N PHE A 89 -8.59 -50.35 -17.57
CA PHE A 89 -8.37 -49.74 -18.88
C PHE A 89 -8.12 -48.22 -18.80
N ALA A 90 -8.90 -47.50 -17.98
CA ALA A 90 -8.69 -46.07 -17.76
C ALA A 90 -7.37 -45.77 -17.02
N ILE A 91 -6.95 -46.62 -16.08
CA ILE A 91 -5.66 -46.54 -15.38
C ILE A 91 -4.52 -46.80 -16.38
N SER A 92 -4.63 -47.80 -17.26
CA SER A 92 -3.63 -48.06 -18.32
C SER A 92 -3.50 -46.87 -19.28
N LEU A 93 -4.61 -46.25 -19.69
CA LEU A 93 -4.59 -45.02 -20.50
C LEU A 93 -3.93 -43.85 -19.76
N LEU A 94 -4.23 -43.68 -18.46
CA LEU A 94 -3.62 -42.62 -17.65
C LEU A 94 -2.12 -42.84 -17.42
N LEU A 95 -1.65 -44.09 -17.34
CA LEU A 95 -0.23 -44.41 -17.27
C LEU A 95 0.49 -44.14 -18.60
N ASP A 96 -0.10 -44.51 -19.74
CA ASP A 96 0.47 -44.23 -21.07
C ASP A 96 0.52 -42.72 -21.37
N GLU A 97 -0.46 -41.93 -20.94
CA GLU A 97 -0.39 -40.46 -20.98
C GLU A 97 0.60 -39.87 -19.96
N LEU A 98 0.75 -40.48 -18.77
CA LEU A 98 1.75 -40.07 -17.78
C LEU A 98 3.17 -40.27 -18.32
N ASP A 99 3.46 -41.39 -18.99
CA ASP A 99 4.77 -41.66 -19.57
C ASP A 99 5.08 -40.72 -20.76
N LYS A 100 4.07 -40.33 -21.55
CA LYS A 100 4.22 -39.27 -22.57
C LYS A 100 4.49 -37.90 -21.94
N ALA A 101 3.78 -37.55 -20.87
CA ALA A 101 4.00 -36.31 -20.12
C ALA A 101 5.39 -36.28 -19.46
N ASN A 102 5.83 -37.39 -18.87
CA ASN A 102 7.19 -37.57 -18.34
C ASN A 102 8.23 -37.42 -19.44
N GLY A 103 8.02 -38.03 -20.62
CA GLY A 103 8.90 -37.89 -21.78
C GLY A 103 9.03 -36.44 -22.27
N GLN A 104 7.92 -35.70 -22.32
CA GLN A 104 7.94 -34.26 -22.63
C GLN A 104 8.62 -33.44 -21.53
N TYR A 105 8.39 -33.78 -20.25
CA TYR A 105 9.06 -33.13 -19.12
C TYR A 105 10.58 -33.33 -19.17
N PHE A 106 11.07 -34.55 -19.40
CA PHE A 106 12.50 -34.83 -19.55
C PHE A 106 13.11 -34.11 -20.75
N LEU A 107 12.40 -34.03 -21.88
CA LEU A 107 12.86 -33.27 -23.05
C LEU A 107 12.95 -31.76 -22.75
N ASN A 108 11.89 -31.19 -22.16
CA ASN A 108 11.86 -29.78 -21.79
C ASN A 108 12.94 -29.45 -20.75
N MET A 109 13.08 -30.26 -19.69
CA MET A 109 14.10 -30.09 -18.66
C MET A 109 15.51 -30.20 -19.25
N LYS A 110 15.74 -31.12 -20.19
CA LYS A 110 17.01 -31.19 -20.94
C LYS A 110 17.27 -29.91 -21.73
N THR A 111 16.30 -29.43 -22.54
CA THR A 111 16.49 -28.17 -23.29
C THR A 111 16.65 -26.95 -22.37
N HIS A 112 16.06 -26.97 -21.18
CA HIS A 112 16.25 -25.92 -20.18
C HIS A 112 17.66 -25.95 -19.58
N SER A 113 18.21 -27.14 -19.28
CA SER A 113 19.62 -27.29 -18.93
C SER A 113 20.54 -26.83 -20.07
N GLU A 114 20.28 -27.21 -21.32
CA GLU A 114 21.07 -26.78 -22.49
C GLU A 114 21.03 -25.24 -22.68
N HIS A 115 19.91 -24.58 -22.39
CA HIS A 115 19.81 -23.12 -22.38
C HIS A 115 20.50 -22.47 -21.16
N ILE A 116 20.47 -23.12 -19.98
CA ILE A 116 21.21 -22.65 -18.79
C ILE A 116 22.73 -22.76 -19.04
N ASP A 117 23.21 -23.86 -19.62
CA ASP A 117 24.62 -24.06 -19.96
C ASP A 117 25.08 -23.03 -21.00
N GLN A 118 24.24 -22.69 -21.99
CA GLN A 118 24.50 -21.59 -22.93
C GLN A 118 24.56 -20.22 -22.25
N LEU A 119 23.64 -19.93 -21.31
CA LEU A 119 23.66 -18.69 -20.52
C LEU A 119 24.90 -18.61 -19.62
N LEU A 120 25.27 -19.72 -18.96
CA LEU A 120 26.48 -19.81 -18.13
C LEU A 120 27.74 -19.60 -18.97
N GLN A 121 27.80 -20.15 -20.19
CA GLN A 121 28.89 -19.87 -21.13
C GLN A 121 28.92 -18.39 -21.53
N MET A 122 27.79 -17.78 -21.90
CA MET A 122 27.73 -16.36 -22.24
C MET A 122 28.16 -15.46 -21.06
N PHE A 123 27.79 -15.79 -19.83
CA PHE A 123 28.26 -15.06 -18.64
C PHE A 123 29.74 -15.31 -18.34
N ALA A 124 30.26 -16.52 -18.56
CA ALA A 124 31.69 -16.80 -18.44
C ALA A 124 32.51 -16.01 -19.48
N ASP A 125 32.05 -15.96 -20.73
CA ASP A 125 32.66 -15.19 -21.82
C ASP A 125 32.65 -13.69 -21.49
N GLN A 126 31.54 -13.16 -20.97
CA GLN A 126 31.45 -11.76 -20.52
C GLN A 126 32.36 -11.43 -19.33
N VAL A 127 32.46 -12.33 -18.34
CA VAL A 127 33.38 -12.15 -17.20
C VAL A 127 34.83 -12.23 -17.66
N GLN A 128 35.17 -13.14 -18.58
CA GLN A 128 36.49 -13.21 -19.18
C GLN A 128 36.82 -11.95 -19.98
N GLN A 129 35.87 -11.41 -20.76
CA GLN A 129 36.06 -10.16 -21.50
C GLN A 129 36.27 -8.97 -20.54
N LEU A 130 35.45 -8.83 -19.50
CA LEU A 130 35.62 -7.77 -18.48
C LEU A 130 36.95 -7.89 -17.74
N GLN A 131 37.42 -9.12 -17.47
CA GLN A 131 38.73 -9.35 -16.86
C GLN A 131 39.88 -9.05 -17.82
N GLN A 132 39.72 -9.32 -19.12
CA GLN A 132 40.67 -8.94 -20.17
C GLN A 132 40.75 -7.40 -20.29
N ASP A 133 39.60 -6.71 -20.35
CA ASP A 133 39.52 -5.26 -20.44
C ASP A 133 40.09 -4.58 -19.19
N TYR A 134 39.84 -5.12 -18.00
CA TYR A 134 40.46 -4.65 -16.75
C TYR A 134 41.98 -4.83 -16.76
N SER A 135 42.50 -5.98 -17.20
CA SER A 135 43.95 -6.20 -17.33
C SER A 135 44.58 -5.27 -18.36
N ASN A 136 43.91 -5.03 -19.49
CA ASN A 136 44.37 -4.09 -20.51
C ASN A 136 44.46 -2.66 -19.94
N GLN A 137 43.42 -2.20 -19.22
CA GLN A 137 43.40 -0.88 -18.57
C GLN A 137 44.46 -0.76 -17.46
N ALA A 138 44.69 -1.83 -16.69
CA ALA A 138 45.75 -1.86 -15.69
C ALA A 138 47.15 -1.76 -16.33
N GLU A 139 47.38 -2.48 -17.44
CA GLU A 139 48.62 -2.38 -18.22
C GLU A 139 48.82 -1.01 -18.87
N GLU A 140 47.77 -0.36 -19.38
CA GLU A 140 47.84 1.01 -19.91
C GLU A 140 48.17 2.02 -18.80
N LEU A 141 47.52 1.91 -17.64
CA LEU A 141 47.78 2.77 -16.49
C LEU A 141 49.19 2.55 -15.91
N GLU A 142 49.69 1.32 -15.88
CA GLU A 142 51.07 1.01 -15.48
C GLU A 142 52.10 1.61 -16.46
N LYS A 143 51.84 1.55 -17.77
CA LYS A 143 52.68 2.19 -18.80
C LYS A 143 52.62 3.72 -18.72
N GLU A 144 51.47 4.31 -18.44
CA GLU A 144 51.33 5.75 -18.22
C GLU A 144 52.06 6.19 -16.94
N HIS A 145 51.93 5.45 -15.84
CA HIS A 145 52.66 5.72 -14.61
C HIS A 145 54.18 5.56 -14.78
N GLN A 146 54.64 4.55 -15.52
CA GLN A 146 56.06 4.37 -15.84
C GLN A 146 56.58 5.55 -16.68
N PHE A 147 55.89 5.93 -17.76
CA PHE A 147 56.26 7.09 -18.59
C PHE A 147 56.30 8.39 -17.79
N ASN A 148 55.34 8.62 -16.90
CA ASN A 148 55.32 9.79 -16.02
C ASN A 148 56.44 9.75 -14.97
N ALA A 149 56.83 8.58 -14.47
CA ALA A 149 57.97 8.43 -13.57
C ALA A 149 59.30 8.71 -14.30
N ASP A 150 59.48 8.15 -15.50
CA ASP A 150 60.67 8.36 -16.34
C ASP A 150 60.84 9.86 -16.72
N GLN A 151 59.72 10.54 -17.02
CA GLN A 151 59.70 12.00 -17.25
C GLN A 151 60.10 12.81 -16.00
N LEU A 152 59.60 12.43 -14.82
CA LEU A 152 59.93 13.09 -13.56
C LEU A 152 61.39 12.84 -13.14
N GLU A 153 61.94 11.64 -13.38
CA GLU A 153 63.34 11.34 -13.13
C GLU A 153 64.27 12.09 -14.10
N ALA A 154 63.90 12.20 -15.38
CA ALA A 154 64.62 13.01 -16.36
C ALA A 154 64.64 14.50 -15.98
N GLY A 155 63.49 15.09 -15.66
CA GLY A 155 63.39 16.48 -15.21
C GLY A 155 64.16 16.75 -13.91
N SER A 156 64.03 15.86 -12.93
CA SER A 156 64.82 15.90 -11.69
C SER A 156 66.33 15.83 -11.96
N SER A 157 66.76 15.04 -12.95
CA SER A 157 68.17 14.98 -13.36
C SER A 157 68.65 16.28 -14.02
N GLU A 158 67.84 16.94 -14.85
CA GLU A 158 68.18 18.27 -15.38
C GLU A 158 68.29 19.33 -14.28
N GLU A 159 67.34 19.36 -13.33
CA GLU A 159 67.38 20.27 -12.17
C GLU A 159 68.58 19.99 -11.26
N GLU A 160 68.90 18.72 -10.97
CA GLU A 160 70.04 18.35 -10.15
C GLU A 160 71.37 18.71 -10.84
N ASN A 161 71.46 18.56 -12.17
CA ASN A 161 72.63 18.97 -12.95
C ASN A 161 72.76 20.50 -13.01
N TYR A 162 71.66 21.25 -13.17
CA TYR A 162 71.66 22.70 -13.06
C TYR A 162 72.14 23.16 -11.67
N LEU A 163 71.63 22.56 -10.59
CA LEU A 163 72.05 22.83 -9.22
C LEU A 163 73.54 22.48 -8.97
N LYS A 164 74.03 21.37 -9.53
CA LYS A 164 75.48 21.02 -9.51
C LYS A 164 76.32 22.08 -10.22
N THR A 165 75.88 22.58 -11.38
CA THR A 165 76.57 23.66 -12.11
C THR A 165 76.59 24.96 -11.31
N VAL A 166 75.47 25.38 -10.72
CA VAL A 166 75.39 26.57 -9.87
C VAL A 166 76.27 26.43 -8.62
N LEU A 167 76.26 25.27 -7.95
CA LEU A 167 77.16 24.97 -6.83
C LEU A 167 78.64 25.02 -7.23
N TYR A 168 78.98 24.54 -8.43
CA TYR A 168 80.36 24.59 -8.93
C TYR A 168 80.83 26.02 -9.21
N ILE A 169 79.98 26.86 -9.81
CA ILE A 169 80.24 28.29 -10.03
C ILE A 169 80.45 29.01 -8.69
N LEU A 170 79.53 28.82 -7.73
CA LEU A 170 79.66 29.39 -6.38
C LEU A 170 80.93 28.92 -5.66
N GLN A 171 81.37 27.67 -5.85
CA GLN A 171 82.63 27.17 -5.30
C GLN A 171 83.88 27.78 -5.96
N LEU A 172 83.81 28.18 -7.23
CA LEU A 172 84.87 28.92 -7.90
C LEU A 172 84.92 30.37 -7.37
N GLU A 173 83.80 31.07 -7.32
CA GLU A 173 83.71 32.42 -6.76
C GLU A 173 84.18 32.46 -5.30
N MET A 174 83.75 31.50 -4.47
CA MET A 174 84.22 31.40 -3.08
C MET A 174 85.73 31.13 -2.97
N LYS A 175 86.35 30.39 -3.92
CA LYS A 175 87.81 30.22 -3.98
C LYS A 175 88.51 31.52 -4.37
N GLU A 176 87.93 32.31 -5.26
CA GLU A 176 88.47 33.59 -5.72
C GLU A 176 88.38 34.67 -4.64
N VAL A 177 87.21 34.81 -4.00
CA VAL A 177 87.01 35.68 -2.82
C VAL A 177 87.91 35.26 -1.64
N LYS A 178 88.19 33.97 -1.48
CA LYS A 178 89.15 33.49 -0.46
C LYS A 178 90.59 33.82 -0.82
N ARG A 179 90.97 33.80 -2.10
CA ARG A 179 92.31 34.23 -2.58
C ARG A 179 92.52 35.73 -2.37
N THR A 180 91.58 36.57 -2.77
CA THR A 180 91.70 38.03 -2.61
C THR A 180 91.76 38.43 -1.14
N ARG A 181 90.88 37.89 -0.27
CA ARG A 181 90.95 38.14 1.18
C ARG A 181 92.25 37.63 1.82
N HIS A 182 92.83 36.53 1.37
CA HIS A 182 94.15 36.10 1.84
C HIS A 182 95.26 37.10 1.45
N ALA A 183 95.26 37.60 0.21
CA ALA A 183 96.24 38.59 -0.24
C ALA A 183 96.17 39.90 0.55
N GLU A 184 94.95 40.43 0.77
CA GLU A 184 94.72 41.62 1.60
C GLU A 184 95.13 41.43 3.06
N TYR A 185 94.98 40.21 3.59
CA TYR A 185 95.33 39.86 4.96
C TYR A 185 96.85 39.80 5.17
N PHE A 186 97.58 39.10 4.29
CA PHE A 186 99.04 39.04 4.38
C PHE A 186 99.71 40.40 4.18
N SER A 187 99.23 41.22 3.23
CA SER A 187 99.75 42.58 3.00
C SER A 187 99.58 43.53 4.19
N LYS A 188 98.68 43.24 5.15
CA LYS A 188 98.47 44.02 6.37
C LYS A 188 99.18 43.45 7.59
N LEU A 189 99.67 42.21 7.51
CA LEU A 189 100.36 41.50 8.59
C LEU A 189 101.81 41.98 8.73
N GLU A 190 102.52 42.10 7.61
CA GLU A 190 103.92 42.55 7.57
C GLU A 190 104.09 44.00 8.11
N GLU A 191 103.09 44.86 7.92
CA GLU A 191 103.10 46.25 8.42
C GLU A 191 102.75 46.39 9.91
N GLN A 192 102.17 45.34 10.52
CA GLN A 192 101.83 45.27 11.95
C GLN A 192 102.96 44.63 12.76
N ASP A 193 103.62 43.58 12.24
CA ASP A 193 104.58 42.77 13.00
C ASP A 193 105.76 43.59 13.56
N SER A 194 106.25 44.56 12.77
CA SER A 194 107.29 45.52 13.18
C SER A 194 106.89 46.44 14.36
N LYS A 195 105.59 46.60 14.63
CA LYS A 195 105.05 47.41 15.75
C LYS A 195 104.67 46.52 16.95
N GLN A 196 104.37 45.24 16.71
CA GLN A 196 103.92 44.27 17.71
C GLN A 196 104.95 43.99 18.81
N HIS A 197 106.25 43.98 18.46
CA HIS A 197 107.31 43.50 19.35
C HIS A 197 107.50 44.31 20.64
N GLN A 198 107.11 45.60 20.66
CA GLN A 198 107.13 46.42 21.88
C GLN A 198 105.85 46.29 22.73
N LEU A 199 104.78 45.68 22.19
CA LEU A 199 103.53 45.42 22.91
C LEU A 199 103.56 44.11 23.72
N VAL A 200 104.35 43.13 23.25
CA VAL A 200 104.43 41.76 23.81
C VAL A 200 104.71 41.75 25.32
N GLN A 201 105.55 42.67 25.83
CA GLN A 201 105.83 42.72 27.28
C GLN A 201 104.65 43.20 28.14
N ARG A 202 103.63 43.88 27.59
CA ARG A 202 102.39 44.20 28.32
C ARG A 202 101.36 43.08 28.26
N MET A 203 101.29 42.35 27.14
CA MET A 203 100.28 41.29 26.95
C MET A 203 100.48 40.08 27.87
N LYS A 204 101.71 39.83 28.33
CA LYS A 204 102.03 38.66 29.18
C LYS A 204 101.18 38.59 30.46
N GLY A 205 100.95 39.71 31.14
CA GLY A 205 100.12 39.76 32.36
C GLY A 205 98.61 39.60 32.12
N ILE A 206 98.13 39.81 30.90
CA ILE A 206 96.72 39.64 30.53
C ILE A 206 96.44 38.17 30.15
N LEU A 207 97.39 37.51 29.49
CA LEU A 207 97.28 36.12 29.06
C LEU A 207 97.11 35.14 30.24
N GLU A 208 97.83 35.37 31.35
CA GLU A 208 97.74 34.52 32.55
C GLU A 208 96.35 34.59 33.21
N GLN A 209 95.70 35.77 33.16
CA GLN A 209 94.34 35.96 33.65
C GLN A 209 93.28 35.32 32.72
N LEU A 210 93.46 35.44 31.41
CA LEU A 210 92.56 34.87 30.41
C LEU A 210 92.59 33.32 30.40
N HIS A 211 93.77 32.74 30.61
CA HIS A 211 93.96 31.28 30.65
C HIS A 211 93.17 30.62 31.80
N LEU A 212 93.10 31.26 32.96
CA LEU A 212 92.33 30.78 34.12
C LEU A 212 90.81 30.78 33.83
N GLN A 213 90.33 31.78 33.08
CA GLN A 213 88.93 31.87 32.69
C GLN A 213 88.55 30.77 31.69
N VAL A 214 89.33 30.59 30.61
CA VAL A 214 89.10 29.54 29.60
C VAL A 214 89.14 28.13 30.21
N TRP A 215 90.06 27.88 31.16
CA TRP A 215 90.09 26.61 31.91
C TRP A 215 88.79 26.37 32.69
N THR A 216 88.30 27.39 33.39
CA THR A 216 87.07 27.33 34.18
C THR A 216 85.84 27.05 33.31
N ASP A 217 85.71 27.75 32.18
CA ASP A 217 84.60 27.56 31.24
C ASP A 217 84.63 26.17 30.58
N THR A 218 85.83 25.65 30.26
CA THR A 218 86.00 24.30 29.67
C THR A 218 85.57 23.21 30.65
N VAL A 219 85.95 23.31 31.93
CA VAL A 219 85.52 22.36 32.98
C VAL A 219 84.00 22.41 33.17
N GLN A 220 83.40 23.60 33.21
CA GLN A 220 81.94 23.73 33.30
C GLN A 220 81.21 23.16 32.07
N PHE A 221 81.73 23.39 30.86
CA PHE A 221 81.16 22.84 29.63
C PHE A 221 81.15 21.31 29.66
N LEU A 222 82.27 20.68 30.05
CA LEU A 222 82.37 19.22 30.18
C LEU A 222 81.39 18.66 31.21
N GLN A 223 81.21 19.30 32.36
CA GLN A 223 80.18 18.90 33.34
C GLN A 223 78.76 19.01 32.78
N ARG A 224 78.42 20.13 32.12
CA ARG A 224 77.08 20.32 31.50
C ARG A 224 76.83 19.27 30.41
N HIS A 225 77.82 18.97 29.58
CA HIS A 225 77.71 17.98 28.51
C HIS A 225 77.57 16.55 29.07
N GLN A 226 78.38 16.18 30.07
CA GLN A 226 78.30 14.86 30.71
C GLN A 226 76.96 14.63 31.43
N ASN A 227 76.38 15.68 32.03
CA ASN A 227 75.03 15.62 32.61
C ASN A 227 73.94 15.53 31.53
N SER A 228 74.07 16.26 30.41
CA SER A 228 73.13 16.14 29.28
C SER A 228 73.15 14.73 28.65
N ILE A 229 74.32 14.08 28.57
CA ILE A 229 74.45 12.70 28.11
C ILE A 229 73.75 11.72 29.07
N LYS A 230 73.88 11.91 30.40
CA LYS A 230 73.18 11.09 31.40
C LYS A 230 71.66 11.21 31.25
N GLU A 231 71.11 12.41 31.15
CA GLU A 231 69.65 12.60 31.05
C GLU A 231 69.10 12.08 29.71
N ARG A 232 69.79 12.31 28.58
CA ARG A 232 69.43 11.70 27.29
C ARG A 232 69.46 10.17 27.34
N LYS A 233 70.42 9.58 28.05
CA LYS A 233 70.52 8.12 28.21
C LYS A 233 69.40 7.56 29.09
N LYS A 234 68.97 8.27 30.13
CA LYS A 234 67.79 7.93 30.93
C LYS A 234 66.51 7.97 30.09
N ILE A 235 66.26 9.09 29.41
CA ILE A 235 65.08 9.26 28.53
C ILE A 235 65.04 8.19 27.41
N HIS A 236 66.19 7.81 26.85
CA HIS A 236 66.27 6.73 25.87
C HIS A 236 65.93 5.35 26.46
N LEU A 237 66.35 5.06 27.70
CA LEU A 237 66.00 3.81 28.39
C LEU A 237 64.51 3.76 28.77
N GLU A 238 63.94 4.90 29.15
CA GLU A 238 62.50 5.04 29.43
C GLU A 238 61.67 4.82 28.15
N MET A 239 61.99 5.52 27.05
CA MET A 239 61.32 5.31 25.75
C MET A 239 61.50 3.89 25.20
N LYS A 240 62.68 3.27 25.38
CA LYS A 240 62.87 1.87 24.99
C LYS A 240 61.98 0.92 25.79
N SER A 241 61.82 1.16 27.10
CA SER A 241 60.92 0.35 27.92
C SER A 241 59.45 0.49 27.50
N GLU A 242 59.04 1.63 26.94
CA GLU A 242 57.71 1.83 26.35
C GLU A 242 57.55 1.06 25.02
N ASP A 243 58.55 1.13 24.13
CA ASP A 243 58.55 0.38 22.86
C ASP A 243 58.56 -1.14 23.10
N ASP A 244 59.40 -1.65 24.02
CA ASP A 244 59.43 -3.08 24.38
C ASP A 244 58.04 -3.58 24.88
N LYS A 245 57.23 -2.73 25.54
CA LYS A 245 55.83 -3.04 25.93
C LYS A 245 54.88 -2.99 24.72
N LEU A 246 55.03 -2.01 23.83
CA LEU A 246 54.23 -1.88 22.61
C LEU A 246 54.45 -3.07 21.66
N GLN A 247 55.69 -3.51 21.48
CA GLN A 247 56.03 -4.71 20.69
C GLN A 247 55.37 -5.98 21.27
N LEU A 248 55.29 -6.10 22.60
CA LEU A 248 54.58 -7.21 23.24
C LEU A 248 53.06 -7.11 23.05
N LEU A 249 52.48 -5.92 23.17
CA LEU A 249 51.05 -5.69 22.92
C LEU A 249 50.66 -6.00 21.47
N ILE A 250 51.46 -5.54 20.50
CA ILE A 250 51.28 -5.81 19.07
C ILE A 250 51.33 -7.31 18.79
N ARG A 251 52.28 -8.04 19.38
CA ARG A 251 52.39 -9.51 19.23
C ARG A 251 51.12 -10.22 19.73
N ASN A 252 50.65 -9.86 20.92
CA ASN A 252 49.45 -10.45 21.51
C ASN A 252 48.19 -10.13 20.68
N GLN A 253 48.08 -8.91 20.14
CA GLN A 253 46.97 -8.53 19.25
C GLN A 253 47.02 -9.29 17.92
N LEU A 254 48.19 -9.51 17.33
CA LEU A 254 48.34 -10.30 16.10
C LEU A 254 47.93 -11.78 16.30
N GLU A 255 48.20 -12.36 17.46
CA GLU A 255 47.71 -13.71 17.80
C GLU A 255 46.18 -13.72 17.99
N HIS A 256 45.61 -12.71 18.66
CA HIS A 256 44.16 -12.61 18.81
C HIS A 256 43.45 -12.40 17.46
N ILE A 257 44.00 -11.57 16.56
CA ILE A 257 43.52 -11.37 15.19
C ILE A 257 43.59 -12.70 14.41
N ARG A 258 44.71 -13.44 14.49
CA ARG A 258 44.87 -14.74 13.83
C ARG A 258 43.86 -15.78 14.33
N SER A 259 43.60 -15.80 15.64
CA SER A 259 42.56 -16.63 16.26
C SER A 259 41.16 -16.26 15.76
N SER A 260 40.80 -14.96 15.81
CA SER A 260 39.52 -14.46 15.31
C SER A 260 39.32 -14.74 13.82
N HIS A 261 40.36 -14.59 13.00
CA HIS A 261 40.31 -14.89 11.56
C HIS A 261 40.06 -16.38 11.29
N ASN A 262 40.68 -17.29 12.05
CA ASN A 262 40.41 -18.73 11.96
C ASN A 262 38.97 -19.06 12.38
N THR A 263 38.46 -18.44 13.44
CA THR A 263 37.06 -18.58 13.86
C THR A 263 36.10 -18.13 12.75
N ILE A 264 36.29 -16.93 12.20
CA ILE A 264 35.51 -16.41 11.05
C ILE A 264 35.57 -17.38 9.87
N ARG A 265 36.74 -17.92 9.54
CA ARG A 265 36.91 -18.90 8.46
C ARG A 265 36.08 -20.17 8.69
N SER A 266 36.04 -20.68 9.94
CA SER A 266 35.21 -21.85 10.28
C SER A 266 33.71 -21.55 10.27
N LEU A 267 33.31 -20.32 10.63
CA LEU A 267 31.92 -19.88 10.57
C LEU A 267 31.46 -19.76 9.12
N LYS A 268 32.26 -19.18 8.22
CA LYS A 268 31.95 -19.09 6.77
C LYS A 268 31.80 -20.46 6.08
N VAL A 269 32.51 -21.48 6.54
CA VAL A 269 32.31 -22.86 6.03
C VAL A 269 30.96 -23.41 6.48
N LYS A 270 30.61 -23.23 7.77
CA LYS A 270 29.29 -23.65 8.30
C LYS A 270 28.13 -22.86 7.70
N GLU A 271 28.33 -21.58 7.40
CA GLU A 271 27.40 -20.70 6.69
C GLU A 271 27.09 -21.29 5.31
N ALA A 272 28.10 -21.57 4.48
CA ALA A 272 27.92 -22.21 3.17
C ALA A 272 27.32 -23.63 3.24
N GLU A 273 27.62 -24.41 4.29
CA GLU A 273 26.98 -25.71 4.53
C GLU A 273 25.49 -25.57 4.88
N LEU A 274 25.13 -24.59 5.71
CA LEU A 274 23.75 -24.26 6.08
C LEU A 274 22.97 -23.70 4.89
N GLU A 275 23.53 -22.77 4.13
CA GLU A 275 22.92 -22.25 2.89
C GLU A 275 22.61 -23.37 1.90
N LYS A 276 23.54 -24.33 1.73
CA LYS A 276 23.37 -25.48 0.84
C LYS A 276 22.32 -26.48 1.34
N PHE A 277 22.12 -26.59 2.65
CA PHE A 277 21.07 -27.40 3.25
C PHE A 277 19.70 -26.72 3.14
N LEU A 278 19.61 -25.44 3.54
CA LEU A 278 18.40 -24.63 3.45
C LEU A 278 17.93 -24.45 2.01
N GLY A 279 18.84 -24.17 1.07
CA GLY A 279 18.49 -24.02 -0.35
C GLY A 279 17.89 -25.28 -0.97
N ARG A 280 18.32 -26.47 -0.53
CA ARG A 280 17.68 -27.74 -0.90
C ARG A 280 16.30 -27.86 -0.26
N HIS A 281 16.21 -27.67 1.05
CA HIS A 281 14.95 -27.80 1.77
C HIS A 281 13.87 -26.80 1.30
N VAL A 282 14.27 -25.61 0.83
CA VAL A 282 13.41 -24.63 0.17
C VAL A 282 13.00 -25.07 -1.23
N ALA A 283 13.92 -25.64 -2.04
CA ALA A 283 13.57 -26.18 -3.34
C ALA A 283 12.60 -27.38 -3.25
N ASP A 284 12.79 -28.26 -2.27
CA ASP A 284 11.90 -29.39 -1.99
C ASP A 284 10.50 -28.89 -1.59
N LEU A 285 10.42 -27.92 -0.67
CA LEU A 285 9.15 -27.29 -0.27
C LEU A 285 8.47 -26.49 -1.40
N GLN A 286 9.24 -25.85 -2.29
CA GLN A 286 8.70 -25.17 -3.47
C GLN A 286 8.10 -26.18 -4.45
N SER A 287 8.75 -27.32 -4.67
CA SER A 287 8.25 -28.42 -5.50
C SER A 287 6.93 -29.00 -4.95
N GLU A 288 6.84 -29.21 -3.62
CA GLU A 288 5.58 -29.60 -2.98
C GLU A 288 4.50 -28.52 -3.14
N PHE A 289 4.82 -27.24 -2.93
CA PHE A 289 3.89 -26.13 -3.08
C PHE A 289 3.35 -26.01 -4.51
N ASP A 290 4.22 -26.13 -5.53
CA ASP A 290 3.84 -26.06 -6.93
C ASP A 290 2.95 -27.25 -7.32
N PHE A 291 3.26 -28.46 -6.82
CA PHE A 291 2.42 -29.65 -6.99
C PHE A 291 1.02 -29.48 -6.37
N PHE A 292 0.93 -29.04 -5.10
CA PHE A 292 -0.36 -28.80 -4.44
C PHE A 292 -1.14 -27.67 -5.10
N THR A 293 -0.47 -26.62 -5.59
CA THR A 293 -1.08 -25.51 -6.35
C THR A 293 -1.66 -26.00 -7.68
N PHE A 294 -0.95 -26.85 -8.42
CA PHE A 294 -1.44 -27.48 -9.64
C PHE A 294 -2.65 -28.40 -9.38
N ALA A 295 -2.57 -29.23 -8.34
CA ALA A 295 -3.68 -30.10 -7.92
C ALA A 295 -4.92 -29.31 -7.51
N PHE A 296 -4.75 -28.23 -6.73
CA PHE A 296 -5.83 -27.33 -6.33
C PHE A 296 -6.49 -26.62 -7.52
N ASN A 297 -5.69 -26.08 -8.45
CA ASN A 297 -6.22 -25.42 -9.65
C ASN A 297 -6.96 -26.41 -10.58
N SER A 298 -6.47 -27.64 -10.69
CA SER A 298 -7.16 -28.73 -11.41
C SER A 298 -8.50 -29.08 -10.76
N LEU A 299 -8.54 -29.19 -9.43
CA LEU A 299 -9.76 -29.45 -8.66
C LEU A 299 -10.77 -28.29 -8.75
N LYS A 300 -10.30 -27.04 -8.66
CA LYS A 300 -11.10 -25.81 -8.83
C LYS A 300 -11.75 -25.74 -10.21
N THR A 301 -11.00 -26.10 -11.25
CA THR A 301 -11.49 -26.16 -12.65
C THR A 301 -12.53 -27.27 -12.85
N LYS A 302 -12.36 -28.41 -12.18
CA LYS A 302 -13.35 -29.50 -12.20
C LYS A 302 -14.64 -29.12 -11.43
N LEU A 303 -14.50 -28.59 -10.22
CA LEU A 303 -15.63 -28.22 -9.35
C LEU A 303 -16.49 -27.09 -9.96
N THR A 304 -15.89 -26.14 -10.67
CA THR A 304 -16.64 -25.10 -11.41
C THR A 304 -17.39 -25.67 -12.61
N LYS A 305 -16.80 -26.62 -13.36
CA LYS A 305 -17.48 -27.36 -14.43
C LYS A 305 -18.66 -28.19 -13.92
N ASP A 306 -18.46 -28.94 -12.84
CA ASP A 306 -19.48 -29.82 -12.26
C ASP A 306 -20.64 -29.00 -11.67
N ARG A 307 -20.36 -27.91 -10.94
CA ARG A 307 -21.40 -26.97 -10.45
C ARG A 307 -22.24 -26.35 -11.57
N ARG A 308 -21.63 -26.02 -12.72
CA ARG A 308 -22.36 -25.51 -13.90
C ARG A 308 -23.30 -26.57 -14.47
N LEU A 309 -22.85 -27.82 -14.52
CA LEU A 309 -23.60 -28.96 -15.07
C LEU A 309 -24.77 -29.34 -14.14
N ASP A 310 -24.59 -29.31 -12.83
CA ASP A 310 -25.65 -29.55 -11.86
C ASP A 310 -26.68 -28.41 -11.80
N PHE A 311 -26.25 -27.15 -11.98
CA PHE A 311 -27.19 -26.04 -12.16
C PHE A 311 -28.07 -26.22 -13.41
N GLN A 312 -27.50 -26.72 -14.51
CA GLN A 312 -28.26 -27.06 -15.72
C GLN A 312 -29.26 -28.20 -15.48
N LYS A 313 -28.85 -29.29 -14.80
CA LYS A 313 -29.77 -30.38 -14.41
C LYS A 313 -30.93 -29.87 -13.56
N LEU A 314 -30.64 -29.05 -12.54
CA LEU A 314 -31.63 -28.50 -11.64
C LEU A 314 -32.64 -27.61 -12.38
N ASN A 315 -32.16 -26.78 -13.32
CA ASN A 315 -33.04 -25.96 -14.15
C ASN A 315 -34.00 -26.82 -15.01
N CYS A 316 -33.49 -27.86 -15.69
CA CYS A 316 -34.33 -28.78 -16.46
C CYS A 316 -35.35 -29.53 -15.57
N LEU A 317 -34.93 -29.96 -14.37
CA LEU A 317 -35.82 -30.60 -13.40
C LEU A 317 -36.94 -29.65 -12.95
N THR A 318 -36.63 -28.38 -12.68
CA THR A 318 -37.62 -27.36 -12.30
C THR A 318 -38.61 -27.07 -13.42
N ILE A 319 -38.15 -27.02 -14.69
CA ILE A 319 -39.04 -26.85 -15.85
C ILE A 319 -40.03 -28.02 -15.94
N HIS A 320 -39.54 -29.26 -15.97
CA HIS A 320 -40.40 -30.44 -16.07
C HIS A 320 -41.30 -30.64 -14.85
N TYR A 321 -40.86 -30.28 -13.65
CA TYR A 321 -41.71 -30.26 -12.46
C TYR A 321 -42.90 -29.32 -12.64
N ASN A 322 -42.67 -28.10 -13.13
CA ASN A 322 -43.73 -27.12 -13.36
C ASN A 322 -44.70 -27.56 -14.48
N GLU A 323 -44.20 -28.21 -15.54
CA GLU A 323 -45.03 -28.82 -16.59
C GLU A 323 -45.96 -29.91 -16.05
N VAL A 324 -45.44 -30.80 -15.19
CA VAL A 324 -46.24 -31.86 -14.54
C VAL A 324 -47.25 -31.29 -13.54
N ILE A 325 -46.87 -30.27 -12.75
CA ILE A 325 -47.79 -29.57 -11.83
C ILE A 325 -48.97 -28.97 -12.62
N ALA A 326 -48.71 -28.19 -13.68
CA ALA A 326 -49.76 -27.56 -14.48
C ALA A 326 -50.69 -28.58 -15.16
N TYR A 327 -50.15 -29.75 -15.57
CA TYR A 327 -50.96 -30.85 -16.09
C TYR A 327 -51.85 -31.49 -15.00
N MET A 328 -51.32 -31.69 -13.79
CA MET A 328 -52.09 -32.24 -12.66
C MET A 328 -53.19 -31.27 -12.20
N GLU A 329 -52.93 -29.96 -12.15
CA GLU A 329 -53.93 -28.93 -11.86
C GLU A 329 -55.05 -28.91 -12.92
N SER A 330 -54.69 -29.08 -14.20
CA SER A 330 -55.66 -29.22 -15.31
C SER A 330 -56.55 -30.46 -15.16
N LEU A 331 -56.00 -31.59 -14.71
CA LEU A 331 -56.78 -32.79 -14.39
C LEU A 331 -57.67 -32.59 -13.15
N GLU A 332 -57.16 -31.95 -12.10
CA GLU A 332 -57.90 -31.67 -10.88
C GLU A 332 -59.10 -30.73 -11.14
N ALA A 333 -58.90 -29.69 -11.98
CA ALA A 333 -59.96 -28.80 -12.44
C ALA A 333 -61.07 -29.54 -13.22
N LYS A 334 -60.69 -30.46 -14.12
CA LYS A 334 -61.65 -31.31 -14.85
C LYS A 334 -62.41 -32.25 -13.90
N GLY A 335 -61.71 -32.88 -12.95
CA GLY A 335 -62.32 -33.72 -11.92
C GLY A 335 -63.32 -32.96 -11.04
N LYS A 336 -62.92 -31.77 -10.56
CA LYS A 336 -63.79 -30.84 -9.81
C LYS A 336 -65.02 -30.46 -10.62
N HIS A 337 -64.90 -30.19 -11.92
CA HIS A 337 -66.03 -29.88 -12.78
C HIS A 337 -67.00 -31.05 -12.94
N ILE A 338 -66.50 -32.27 -13.20
CA ILE A 338 -67.32 -33.49 -13.33
C ILE A 338 -68.07 -33.78 -12.01
N LEU A 339 -67.39 -33.68 -10.87
CA LEU A 339 -68.01 -33.84 -9.54
C LEU A 339 -69.07 -32.75 -9.27
N HIS A 340 -68.81 -31.50 -9.68
CA HIS A 340 -69.77 -30.42 -9.56
C HIS A 340 -71.03 -30.67 -10.40
N VAL A 341 -70.89 -30.99 -11.68
CA VAL A 341 -72.01 -31.34 -12.57
C VAL A 341 -72.80 -32.52 -12.01
N GLY A 342 -72.12 -33.59 -11.58
CA GLY A 342 -72.74 -34.74 -10.92
C GLY A 342 -73.53 -34.33 -9.66
N SER A 343 -72.99 -33.44 -8.82
CA SER A 343 -73.68 -32.93 -7.63
C SER A 343 -74.92 -32.07 -7.94
N VAL A 344 -74.92 -31.36 -9.08
CA VAL A 344 -76.05 -30.55 -9.55
C VAL A 344 -77.14 -31.44 -10.13
N CYS A 345 -76.79 -32.36 -11.04
CA CYS A 345 -77.72 -33.36 -11.59
C CYS A 345 -78.35 -34.20 -10.47
N ARG A 346 -77.57 -34.61 -9.47
CA ARG A 346 -78.06 -35.36 -8.29
C ARG A 346 -79.13 -34.64 -7.48
N LYS A 347 -79.31 -33.33 -7.61
CA LYS A 347 -80.44 -32.63 -6.96
C LYS A 347 -81.78 -33.01 -7.58
N LEU A 348 -81.84 -33.18 -8.90
CA LEU A 348 -83.06 -33.40 -9.68
C LEU A 348 -83.61 -34.84 -9.60
N GLU A 349 -82.76 -35.81 -9.26
CA GLU A 349 -83.13 -37.23 -9.13
C GLU A 349 -84.23 -37.46 -8.06
N THR A 350 -85.06 -38.48 -8.22
CA THR A 350 -86.03 -38.87 -7.19
C THR A 350 -85.34 -39.47 -5.97
N VAL A 351 -86.04 -39.50 -4.83
CA VAL A 351 -85.55 -40.17 -3.60
C VAL A 351 -85.21 -41.65 -3.86
N LYS A 352 -85.99 -42.31 -4.74
CA LYS A 352 -85.76 -43.72 -5.14
C LYS A 352 -84.43 -43.89 -5.86
N GLU A 353 -84.11 -43.01 -6.81
CA GLU A 353 -82.85 -43.05 -7.60
C GLU A 353 -81.62 -42.56 -6.81
N LYS A 354 -81.84 -41.75 -5.77
CA LYS A 354 -80.80 -41.34 -4.81
C LYS A 354 -80.39 -42.47 -3.85
N ILE A 355 -81.32 -43.36 -3.49
CA ILE A 355 -81.10 -44.52 -2.61
C ILE A 355 -80.64 -45.75 -3.39
N LEU A 356 -81.28 -46.04 -4.54
CA LEU A 356 -80.94 -47.15 -5.43
C LEU A 356 -80.54 -46.62 -6.82
N PRO A 357 -79.34 -46.02 -6.95
CA PRO A 357 -78.86 -45.51 -8.23
C PRO A 357 -78.61 -46.59 -9.29
N PHE A 358 -78.37 -47.84 -8.86
CA PHE A 358 -77.99 -48.99 -9.69
C PHE A 358 -78.89 -50.21 -9.38
N PRO A 359 -79.05 -51.19 -10.29
CA PRO A 359 -79.78 -52.44 -10.00
C PRO A 359 -79.11 -53.26 -8.88
N ALA A 360 -79.92 -53.93 -8.07
CA ALA A 360 -79.46 -54.65 -6.86
C ALA A 360 -78.62 -55.92 -7.12
N ASN A 361 -78.58 -56.43 -8.35
CA ASN A 361 -78.00 -57.75 -8.64
C ASN A 361 -76.46 -57.75 -8.80
N PHE A 362 -75.80 -56.58 -8.78
CA PHE A 362 -74.36 -56.44 -9.05
C PHE A 362 -73.46 -56.26 -7.82
N VAL A 363 -73.97 -56.49 -6.61
CA VAL A 363 -73.23 -56.22 -5.35
C VAL A 363 -72.11 -57.25 -5.05
N ASN A 364 -72.07 -58.39 -5.75
CA ASN A 364 -71.14 -59.49 -5.45
C ASN A 364 -69.83 -59.50 -6.26
N GLU A 365 -69.69 -58.73 -7.34
CA GLU A 365 -68.47 -58.75 -8.19
C GLU A 365 -67.91 -57.34 -8.39
N MET A 366 -67.20 -56.82 -7.37
CA MET A 366 -66.31 -55.67 -7.52
C MET A 366 -64.89 -56.13 -7.89
N SER A 367 -64.74 -56.73 -9.07
CA SER A 367 -63.45 -56.93 -9.71
C SER A 367 -62.84 -55.57 -10.09
N LYS A 368 -61.55 -55.37 -9.85
CA LYS A 368 -60.82 -54.18 -10.32
C LYS A 368 -60.37 -54.42 -11.77
N PRO A 369 -60.77 -53.59 -12.75
CA PRO A 369 -60.23 -53.69 -14.11
C PRO A 369 -58.74 -53.30 -14.14
N SER A 370 -57.95 -54.01 -14.92
CA SER A 370 -56.52 -53.76 -15.12
C SER A 370 -56.31 -52.98 -16.41
N VAL A 371 -56.62 -51.68 -16.35
CA VAL A 371 -56.73 -50.78 -17.51
C VAL A 371 -55.54 -50.92 -18.47
N SER A 372 -55.80 -51.48 -19.65
CA SER A 372 -54.80 -51.58 -20.73
C SER A 372 -55.35 -51.38 -22.14
N GLU A 373 -56.67 -51.50 -22.37
CA GLU A 373 -57.27 -51.27 -23.69
C GLU A 373 -58.49 -50.34 -23.67
N VAL A 374 -58.70 -49.64 -24.78
CA VAL A 374 -59.71 -48.57 -24.91
C VAL A 374 -61.15 -49.09 -24.80
N SER A 375 -61.38 -50.39 -24.99
CA SER A 375 -62.72 -51.01 -24.89
C SER A 375 -63.32 -50.95 -23.48
N GLU A 376 -62.48 -51.05 -22.43
CA GLU A 376 -62.93 -51.17 -21.02
C GLU A 376 -63.67 -49.91 -20.53
N TYR A 377 -63.43 -48.74 -21.14
CA TYR A 377 -64.06 -47.47 -20.74
C TYR A 377 -65.57 -47.41 -21.00
N MET A 378 -66.08 -48.19 -21.96
CA MET A 378 -67.52 -48.26 -22.25
C MET A 378 -68.27 -49.05 -21.18
N GLU A 379 -67.71 -50.19 -20.74
CA GLU A 379 -68.27 -51.04 -19.69
C GLU A 379 -68.27 -50.33 -18.34
N ALA A 380 -67.19 -49.60 -18.02
CA ALA A 380 -67.09 -48.78 -16.81
C ALA A 380 -68.17 -47.68 -16.70
N LEU A 381 -68.79 -47.28 -17.82
CA LEU A 381 -69.88 -46.31 -17.88
C LEU A 381 -71.27 -46.94 -18.08
N GLU A 382 -71.38 -48.27 -18.22
CA GLU A 382 -72.66 -48.94 -18.52
C GLU A 382 -73.71 -48.65 -17.44
N LEU A 383 -73.32 -48.74 -16.16
CA LEU A 383 -74.20 -48.42 -15.02
C LEU A 383 -74.65 -46.95 -14.99
N PHE A 384 -73.88 -46.02 -15.57
CA PHE A 384 -74.31 -44.63 -15.76
C PHE A 384 -75.33 -44.53 -16.91
N TRP A 385 -75.09 -45.18 -18.04
CA TRP A 385 -76.02 -45.18 -19.17
C TRP A 385 -77.34 -45.90 -18.87
N GLN A 386 -77.33 -47.01 -18.14
CA GLN A 386 -78.55 -47.65 -17.61
C GLN A 386 -79.36 -46.68 -16.72
N ARG A 387 -78.68 -45.82 -15.96
CA ARG A 387 -79.31 -44.82 -15.09
C ARG A 387 -79.92 -43.66 -15.88
N VAL A 388 -79.23 -43.19 -16.93
CA VAL A 388 -79.78 -42.23 -17.90
C VAL A 388 -81.01 -42.83 -18.61
N GLY A 389 -80.93 -44.07 -19.08
CA GLY A 389 -82.03 -44.76 -19.74
C GLY A 389 -83.28 -44.94 -18.87
N ARG A 390 -83.13 -45.11 -17.54
CA ARG A 390 -84.26 -45.12 -16.59
C ARG A 390 -84.92 -43.75 -16.46
N ALA A 391 -84.13 -42.68 -16.36
CA ALA A 391 -84.66 -41.32 -16.32
C ALA A 391 -85.38 -40.97 -17.64
N ASP A 392 -84.85 -41.44 -18.78
CA ASP A 392 -85.47 -41.23 -20.09
C ASP A 392 -86.75 -42.06 -20.27
N ALA A 393 -86.79 -43.31 -19.80
CA ALA A 393 -88.01 -44.12 -19.76
C ALA A 393 -89.10 -43.49 -18.86
N ALA A 394 -88.72 -42.92 -17.71
CA ALA A 394 -89.64 -42.16 -16.87
C ALA A 394 -90.14 -40.88 -17.58
N ARG A 395 -89.27 -40.18 -18.31
CA ARG A 395 -89.64 -39.05 -19.18
C ARG A 395 -90.61 -39.48 -20.28
N TYR A 396 -90.45 -40.66 -20.89
CA TYR A 396 -91.40 -41.18 -21.88
C TYR A 396 -92.76 -41.47 -21.25
N GLY A 397 -92.83 -42.20 -20.13
CA GLY A 397 -94.10 -42.48 -19.45
C GLY A 397 -94.85 -41.21 -19.01
N VAL A 398 -94.14 -40.19 -18.52
CA VAL A 398 -94.75 -38.89 -18.18
C VAL A 398 -95.25 -38.14 -19.42
N ASN A 399 -94.61 -38.29 -20.58
CA ASN A 399 -95.10 -37.71 -21.83
C ASN A 399 -96.27 -38.51 -22.44
N GLU A 400 -96.28 -39.83 -22.32
CA GLU A 400 -97.39 -40.68 -22.76
C GLU A 400 -98.66 -40.39 -21.95
N GLU A 401 -98.55 -40.31 -20.62
CA GLU A 401 -99.62 -39.87 -19.72
C GLU A 401 -100.07 -38.43 -20.05
N ARG A 402 -99.14 -37.54 -20.41
CA ARG A 402 -99.49 -36.17 -20.86
C ARG A 402 -100.32 -36.18 -22.14
N GLU A 403 -99.93 -36.96 -23.16
CA GLU A 403 -100.69 -37.05 -24.42
C GLU A 403 -102.03 -37.78 -24.24
N PHE A 404 -102.11 -38.76 -23.33
CA PHE A 404 -103.36 -39.36 -22.91
C PHE A 404 -104.28 -38.32 -22.24
N LEU A 405 -103.79 -37.58 -21.26
CA LEU A 405 -104.56 -36.52 -20.57
C LEU A 405 -104.94 -35.37 -21.50
N ILE A 406 -104.11 -35.01 -22.49
CA ILE A 406 -104.47 -34.08 -23.57
C ILE A 406 -105.61 -34.65 -24.41
N THR A 407 -105.53 -35.93 -24.78
CA THR A 407 -106.57 -36.60 -25.58
C THR A 407 -107.89 -36.74 -24.81
N GLU A 408 -107.85 -37.09 -23.53
CA GLU A 408 -109.02 -37.12 -22.64
C GLU A 408 -109.61 -35.72 -22.46
N ASN A 409 -108.77 -34.69 -22.28
CA ASN A 409 -109.21 -33.30 -22.23
C ASN A 409 -109.88 -32.86 -23.55
N GLU A 410 -109.37 -33.26 -24.72
CA GLU A 410 -110.04 -33.04 -26.01
C GLU A 410 -111.34 -33.84 -26.18
N ILE A 411 -111.50 -34.98 -25.50
CA ILE A 411 -112.77 -35.73 -25.44
C ILE A 411 -113.75 -35.03 -24.49
N LEU A 412 -113.28 -34.54 -23.34
CA LEU A 412 -114.07 -33.78 -22.37
C LEU A 412 -114.53 -32.44 -22.97
N LYS A 413 -113.65 -31.70 -23.66
CA LYS A 413 -114.01 -30.49 -24.43
C LYS A 413 -115.05 -30.80 -25.50
N ARG A 414 -114.92 -31.90 -26.26
CA ARG A 414 -115.93 -32.29 -27.27
C ARG A 414 -117.26 -32.69 -26.64
N ARG A 415 -117.27 -33.44 -25.53
CA ARG A 415 -118.49 -33.75 -24.76
C ARG A 415 -119.13 -32.50 -24.17
N LEU A 416 -118.33 -31.58 -23.62
CA LEU A 416 -118.79 -30.29 -23.09
C LEU A 416 -119.37 -29.43 -24.22
N HIS A 417 -118.73 -29.40 -25.39
CA HIS A 417 -119.23 -28.69 -26.56
C HIS A 417 -120.55 -29.30 -27.08
N GLN A 418 -120.68 -30.63 -27.15
CA GLN A 418 -121.95 -31.29 -27.48
C GLN A 418 -123.03 -31.03 -26.42
N TYR A 419 -122.68 -31.03 -25.13
CA TYR A 419 -123.59 -30.68 -24.04
C TYR A 419 -124.07 -29.21 -24.16
N CYS A 420 -123.17 -28.28 -24.49
CA CYS A 420 -123.49 -26.89 -24.80
C CYS A 420 -124.33 -26.74 -26.07
N GLN A 421 -124.15 -27.57 -27.10
CA GLN A 421 -125.02 -27.60 -28.29
C GLN A 421 -126.44 -28.10 -27.96
N CYS A 422 -126.58 -29.02 -26.99
CA CYS A 422 -127.88 -29.45 -26.48
C CYS A 422 -128.54 -28.42 -25.54
N LEU A 423 -127.77 -27.52 -24.93
CA LEU A 423 -128.27 -26.42 -24.10
C LEU A 423 -128.69 -25.23 -24.96
N LYS A 424 -129.98 -25.17 -25.30
CA LYS A 424 -130.63 -23.93 -25.79
C LYS A 424 -130.71 -22.88 -24.67
N CYS A 425 -129.60 -22.20 -24.40
CA CYS A 425 -129.57 -20.92 -23.70
C CYS A 425 -129.52 -19.76 -24.71
N PRO A 426 -129.93 -18.53 -24.31
CA PRO A 426 -129.99 -17.38 -25.22
C PRO A 426 -128.62 -16.87 -25.65
N ASP A 427 -128.60 -16.04 -26.69
CA ASP A 427 -127.42 -15.33 -27.18
C ASP A 427 -126.73 -14.53 -26.06
N PHE A 428 -125.41 -14.72 -25.90
CA PHE A 428 -124.58 -13.76 -25.18
C PHE A 428 -123.19 -13.62 -25.81
N GLN A 429 -122.65 -12.40 -25.72
CA GLN A 429 -121.49 -11.95 -26.49
C GLN A 429 -120.14 -12.33 -25.84
N PRO A 430 -119.06 -12.45 -26.64
CA PRO A 430 -117.75 -12.90 -26.14
C PRO A 430 -117.07 -11.83 -25.25
N PHE A 431 -116.55 -12.26 -24.09
CA PHE A 431 -115.85 -11.39 -23.15
C PHE A 431 -114.32 -11.42 -23.36
N GLN A 432 -113.70 -10.26 -23.58
CA GLN A 432 -112.24 -10.10 -23.73
C GLN A 432 -111.64 -9.27 -22.58
N THR A 433 -110.81 -9.89 -21.72
CA THR A 433 -109.85 -9.23 -20.80
C THR A 433 -108.71 -10.22 -20.52
N THR A 434 -107.45 -10.07 -20.94
CA THR A 434 -106.39 -9.05 -20.66
C THR A 434 -105.54 -9.30 -19.41
N SER A 435 -104.24 -8.99 -19.54
CA SER A 435 -103.25 -8.60 -18.51
C SER A 435 -102.78 -9.57 -17.39
N ARG A 436 -101.63 -10.24 -17.68
CA ARG A 436 -100.31 -10.09 -16.99
C ARG A 436 -100.11 -10.58 -15.52
N PRO A 437 -98.85 -10.69 -15.01
CA PRO A 437 -98.44 -11.82 -14.17
C PRO A 437 -98.09 -11.50 -12.69
N CYS A 438 -97.70 -12.52 -11.92
CA CYS A 438 -97.09 -12.40 -10.59
C CYS A 438 -95.89 -13.36 -10.39
N ARG A 439 -95.05 -13.10 -9.38
CA ARG A 439 -93.90 -13.90 -8.90
C ARG A 439 -94.01 -14.11 -7.38
N THR A 440 -93.34 -15.12 -6.82
CA THR A 440 -93.19 -15.36 -5.36
C THR A 440 -91.77 -15.83 -4.96
N ILE A 441 -91.39 -15.68 -3.68
CA ILE A 441 -90.00 -15.65 -3.13
C ILE A 441 -89.95 -16.27 -1.69
N THR A 442 -88.76 -16.39 -1.05
CA THR A 442 -88.39 -16.67 0.39
C THR A 442 -88.35 -18.16 0.85
N GLU A 443 -87.72 -18.66 1.95
CA GLU A 443 -86.54 -18.36 2.84
C GLU A 443 -86.28 -19.61 3.79
N GLY A 444 -85.28 -19.75 4.70
CA GLY A 444 -84.05 -18.99 5.05
C GLY A 444 -83.41 -19.32 6.45
N VAL A 445 -82.07 -19.20 6.59
CA VAL A 445 -81.30 -18.60 7.75
C VAL A 445 -80.95 -19.46 9.02
N LEU A 446 -79.93 -18.99 9.82
CA LEU A 446 -79.34 -19.46 11.13
C LEU A 446 -78.06 -20.36 11.08
N GLU A 447 -77.07 -20.39 12.01
CA GLU A 447 -76.50 -19.45 13.05
C GLU A 447 -75.01 -19.83 13.40
N LEU A 448 -74.41 -19.47 14.57
CA LEU A 448 -72.93 -19.45 14.83
C LEU A 448 -72.50 -19.25 16.33
N LYS A 449 -71.55 -20.04 16.93
CA LYS A 449 -70.48 -19.61 17.94
C LYS A 449 -69.84 -20.70 18.85
N LYS A 450 -68.54 -20.50 19.21
CA LYS A 450 -67.82 -20.70 20.53
C LYS A 450 -66.28 -20.55 20.34
N TYR A 451 -65.37 -20.46 21.34
CA TYR A 451 -65.43 -20.44 22.83
C TYR A 451 -64.56 -19.29 23.43
N ASN A 452 -63.75 -19.43 24.51
CA ASN A 452 -63.07 -18.26 25.17
C ASN A 452 -61.78 -18.54 26.03
N LYS A 453 -61.15 -17.48 26.60
CA LYS A 453 -59.85 -17.41 27.36
C LYS A 453 -59.93 -17.48 28.92
N HIS A 454 -58.77 -17.68 29.59
CA HIS A 454 -58.22 -17.16 30.90
C HIS A 454 -57.37 -18.23 31.66
N GLY A 455 -56.47 -17.98 32.63
CA GLY A 455 -56.06 -16.78 33.41
C GLY A 455 -54.68 -16.95 34.12
N VAL A 456 -54.35 -16.14 35.16
CA VAL A 456 -52.98 -15.92 35.74
C VAL A 456 -52.93 -16.06 37.28
N CYS A 457 -51.76 -16.34 37.90
CA CYS A 457 -51.45 -15.96 39.30
C CYS A 457 -49.92 -15.77 39.57
N GLN A 458 -49.56 -15.19 40.72
CA GLN A 458 -48.20 -14.80 41.17
C GLN A 458 -47.93 -15.20 42.65
N THR A 459 -46.65 -15.18 43.08
CA THR A 459 -46.23 -14.87 44.48
C THR A 459 -44.81 -14.26 44.51
N GLN A 460 -44.39 -13.64 45.63
CA GLN A 460 -43.16 -12.84 45.79
C GLN A 460 -42.41 -13.17 47.12
N PHE A 461 -41.39 -12.33 47.45
CA PHE A 461 -40.61 -12.20 48.71
C PHE A 461 -39.43 -13.18 48.88
N ALA A 462 -38.27 -12.82 49.45
CA ALA A 462 -37.53 -11.55 49.74
C ALA A 462 -36.08 -11.97 50.16
N LYS A 463 -35.02 -11.21 50.49
CA LYS A 463 -34.60 -9.80 50.67
C LYS A 463 -33.09 -9.86 51.07
N ASP A 464 -32.37 -8.73 51.11
CA ASP A 464 -31.17 -8.45 51.96
C ASP A 464 -29.85 -9.24 51.66
N GLU A 465 -28.61 -8.72 51.86
CA GLU A 465 -28.07 -7.36 52.07
C GLU A 465 -26.52 -7.33 51.83
N SER A 466 -25.89 -6.15 51.97
CA SER A 466 -24.46 -5.86 52.25
C SER A 466 -23.42 -5.65 51.10
N GLU A 467 -22.81 -4.46 51.17
CA GLU A 467 -21.47 -4.02 50.73
C GLU A 467 -20.61 -3.79 52.01
N PRO A 468 -19.33 -3.33 51.98
CA PRO A 468 -18.25 -3.45 50.99
C PRO A 468 -16.94 -3.99 51.65
N THR A 469 -15.82 -4.07 50.91
CA THR A 469 -14.48 -3.75 51.46
C THR A 469 -13.44 -3.43 50.39
N SER A 470 -12.38 -2.73 50.79
CA SER A 470 -11.27 -2.26 49.94
C SER A 470 -9.91 -2.77 50.42
N THR A 471 -8.99 -3.00 49.49
CA THR A 471 -7.55 -2.82 49.73
C THR A 471 -6.88 -2.25 48.48
N LEU A 472 -5.96 -1.30 48.68
CA LEU A 472 -4.88 -1.07 47.71
C LEU A 472 -3.85 -2.19 47.90
N ASP A 473 -3.01 -2.40 46.90
CA ASP A 473 -1.59 -2.56 47.23
C ASP A 473 -0.69 -1.92 46.16
N SER A 474 0.46 -1.44 46.61
CA SER A 474 1.39 -0.67 45.78
C SER A 474 2.76 -1.34 45.77
N VAL A 475 3.36 -1.49 44.59
CA VAL A 475 4.78 -1.85 44.48
C VAL A 475 5.52 -0.71 43.77
N SER A 476 6.49 -0.13 44.47
CA SER A 476 7.35 0.93 43.96
C SER A 476 8.57 0.39 43.21
N TRP A 477 9.13 1.24 42.36
CA TRP A 477 10.45 1.11 41.75
C TRP A 477 11.56 0.71 42.73
N ASN A 478 12.61 0.05 42.22
CA ASN A 478 13.99 0.53 42.38
C ASN A 478 14.97 -0.12 41.38
N ASP A 479 16.00 0.66 41.02
CA ASP A 479 17.36 0.36 40.54
C ASP A 479 17.61 -0.71 39.45
N ALA A 480 18.32 -0.50 38.31
CA ALA A 480 19.35 0.45 37.83
C ALA A 480 20.78 -0.15 37.72
N SER A 481 21.65 0.57 36.96
CA SER A 481 22.95 0.14 36.40
C SER A 481 22.86 -0.88 35.24
N SER A 482 23.78 -0.94 34.27
CA SER A 482 25.08 -0.25 34.13
C SER A 482 25.28 0.34 32.70
N PRO A 483 26.05 1.45 32.49
CA PRO A 483 25.87 2.29 31.30
C PRO A 483 27.10 2.33 30.35
N PHE A 484 27.05 1.62 29.22
CA PHE A 484 28.00 1.82 28.10
C PHE A 484 27.36 1.44 26.74
N LYS A 485 26.70 2.40 26.05
CA LYS A 485 26.32 2.30 24.61
C LYS A 485 25.75 3.57 23.94
N SER A 486 25.55 4.68 24.65
CA SER A 486 24.80 5.85 24.15
C SER A 486 25.54 6.77 23.16
N VAL A 487 26.81 6.54 22.83
CA VAL A 487 27.57 7.36 21.87
C VAL A 487 27.11 7.12 20.41
N TYR A 488 26.52 5.97 20.10
CA TYR A 488 26.09 5.61 18.74
C TYR A 488 24.79 6.28 18.27
N ALA A 489 24.05 6.97 19.16
CA ALA A 489 22.73 7.53 18.83
C ALA A 489 22.76 8.68 17.80
N ILE A 490 23.91 9.34 17.63
CA ILE A 490 24.10 10.43 16.64
C ILE A 490 24.44 9.86 15.24
N SER A 491 24.99 8.65 15.15
CA SER A 491 25.46 8.06 13.89
C SER A 491 24.34 7.62 12.93
N LEU A 492 23.16 7.32 13.44
CA LEU A 492 22.13 6.56 12.72
C LEU A 492 21.00 7.40 12.08
N ALA A 493 21.14 8.73 12.06
CA ALA A 493 20.30 9.63 11.26
C ALA A 493 20.80 9.80 9.80
N LEU A 494 21.95 9.19 9.44
CA LEU A 494 22.60 9.26 8.13
C LEU A 494 23.11 7.88 7.65
N SER A 495 22.46 6.79 8.07
CA SER A 495 22.99 5.42 7.93
C SER A 495 22.82 4.77 6.54
N MET A 496 23.32 5.42 5.49
CA MET A 496 23.83 4.74 4.29
C MET A 496 24.98 5.56 3.67
N LYS A 497 26.05 4.86 3.25
CA LYS A 497 27.38 5.39 2.87
C LYS A 497 28.22 5.83 4.08
N SER A 498 29.54 5.93 3.90
CA SER A 498 30.53 5.49 4.90
C SER A 498 31.45 6.56 5.50
N ASP A 499 31.09 7.85 5.43
CA ASP A 499 31.96 8.96 5.84
C ASP A 499 31.42 9.80 6.99
N ILE A 500 32.14 9.79 8.12
CA ILE A 500 31.93 10.75 9.23
C ILE A 500 32.32 12.14 8.73
N SER A 501 31.36 13.08 8.71
CA SER A 501 31.54 14.40 8.11
C SER A 501 32.58 15.27 8.82
N GLN A 502 33.14 16.27 8.11
CA GLN A 502 34.09 17.21 8.70
C GLN A 502 33.49 17.99 9.87
N PHE A 503 32.21 18.38 9.78
CA PHE A 503 31.51 19.04 10.89
C PHE A 503 31.30 18.11 12.09
N GLN A 504 31.01 16.83 11.86
CA GLN A 504 30.87 15.87 12.95
C GLN A 504 32.21 15.67 13.68
N ARG A 505 33.31 15.42 12.96
CA ARG A 505 34.65 15.31 13.57
C ARG A 505 35.07 16.60 14.29
N TYR A 506 34.70 17.76 13.73
CA TYR A 506 34.88 19.04 14.39
C TYR A 506 34.07 19.13 15.70
N CYS A 507 32.78 18.78 15.68
CA CYS A 507 31.92 18.84 16.86
C CYS A 507 32.35 17.84 17.92
N GLU A 508 32.76 16.63 17.56
CA GLU A 508 33.34 15.65 18.48
C GLU A 508 34.62 16.20 19.14
N LYS A 509 35.49 16.87 18.38
CA LYS A 509 36.68 17.56 18.91
C LYS A 509 36.32 18.73 19.83
N ALA A 510 35.37 19.57 19.44
CA ALA A 510 34.95 20.73 20.24
C ALA A 510 34.20 20.32 21.52
N ILE A 511 33.36 19.28 21.46
CA ILE A 511 32.72 18.66 22.62
C ILE A 511 33.78 18.02 23.53
N GLY A 512 34.81 17.38 22.96
CA GLY A 512 35.99 16.90 23.69
C GLY A 512 36.90 18.00 24.26
N GLN A 513 36.67 19.27 23.88
CA GLN A 513 37.34 20.45 24.43
C GLN A 513 36.47 21.20 25.47
N LEU A 514 35.24 20.76 25.75
CA LEU A 514 34.43 21.31 26.84
C LEU A 514 35.09 20.98 28.18
N THR A 515 35.41 22.01 28.97
CA THR A 515 35.72 21.82 30.39
C THR A 515 34.48 21.32 31.13
N ALA A 516 34.68 20.61 32.25
CA ALA A 516 33.57 20.18 33.10
C ALA A 516 32.70 21.37 33.54
N GLU A 517 33.34 22.51 33.83
CA GLU A 517 32.69 23.80 34.13
C GLU A 517 31.80 24.30 32.98
N SER A 518 32.29 24.22 31.73
CA SER A 518 31.54 24.63 30.54
C SER A 518 30.32 23.74 30.30
N LEU A 519 30.45 22.43 30.54
CA LEU A 519 29.35 21.47 30.44
C LEU A 519 28.32 21.69 31.56
N GLU A 520 28.75 21.95 32.79
CA GLU A 520 27.83 22.19 33.91
C GLU A 520 27.07 23.52 33.73
N ALA A 521 27.77 24.59 33.33
CA ALA A 521 27.14 25.86 32.97
C ALA A 521 26.11 25.69 31.83
N PHE A 522 26.34 24.76 30.89
CA PHE A 522 25.34 24.43 29.87
C PHE A 522 24.11 23.70 30.46
N LYS A 523 24.29 22.76 31.40
CA LYS A 523 23.16 22.10 32.09
C LYS A 523 22.34 23.08 32.93
N GLU A 524 22.96 24.09 33.52
CA GLU A 524 22.29 25.13 34.31
C GLU A 524 21.40 26.06 33.45
N THR A 525 21.61 26.14 32.13
CA THR A 525 20.76 26.94 31.22
C THR A 525 19.29 26.53 31.28
N LYS A 526 18.38 27.51 31.22
CA LYS A 526 16.93 27.32 31.39
C LYS A 526 16.10 27.80 30.19
N ASP A 527 16.77 28.17 29.10
CA ASP A 527 16.17 28.60 27.84
C ASP A 527 17.18 28.48 26.69
N ASP A 528 16.67 28.47 25.45
CA ASP A 528 17.48 28.26 24.26
C ASP A 528 18.38 29.47 23.88
N VAL A 529 18.11 30.68 24.39
CA VAL A 529 18.99 31.85 24.15
C VAL A 529 20.22 31.76 25.06
N ALA A 530 20.03 31.37 26.32
CA ALA A 530 21.12 31.09 27.25
C ALA A 530 22.04 29.97 26.75
N ARG A 531 21.49 28.91 26.15
CA ARG A 531 22.27 27.82 25.50
C ARG A 531 23.21 28.35 24.43
N ILE A 532 22.69 29.21 23.56
CA ILE A 532 23.47 29.79 22.46
C ILE A 532 24.54 30.74 23.02
N GLN A 533 24.20 31.56 24.02
CA GLN A 533 25.14 32.48 24.65
C GLN A 533 26.32 31.76 25.33
N VAL A 534 26.06 30.67 26.06
CA VAL A 534 27.10 29.85 26.71
C VAL A 534 28.00 29.14 25.69
N MET A 535 27.43 28.60 24.60
CA MET A 535 28.19 27.83 23.62
C MET A 535 28.93 28.66 22.56
N TYR A 536 28.60 29.94 22.38
CA TYR A 536 29.16 30.77 21.31
C TYR A 536 30.70 30.86 21.30
N PRO A 537 31.41 31.06 22.43
CA PRO A 537 32.87 31.17 22.44
C PRO A 537 33.62 29.90 21.98
N LEU A 538 32.96 28.74 22.07
CA LEU A 538 33.46 27.47 21.55
C LEU A 538 33.04 27.26 20.08
N ALA A 539 31.76 27.47 19.75
CA ALA A 539 31.23 27.26 18.41
C ALA A 539 31.54 28.39 17.41
N GLN A 540 32.14 29.50 17.83
CA GLN A 540 32.75 30.47 16.91
C GLN A 540 34.05 29.95 16.27
N GLN A 541 34.69 28.93 16.85
CA GLN A 541 35.95 28.36 16.37
C GLN A 541 35.77 27.45 15.14
N ILE A 542 34.53 27.10 14.74
CA ILE A 542 34.30 26.41 13.45
C ILE A 542 34.69 27.37 12.32
N PRO A 543 35.59 27.01 11.40
CA PRO A 543 35.89 27.87 10.26
C PRO A 543 34.65 28.03 9.37
N LEU A 544 34.47 29.24 8.85
CA LEU A 544 33.63 29.49 7.67
C LEU A 544 34.57 29.75 6.49
N ASP A 545 34.26 29.17 5.33
CA ASP A 545 34.86 29.58 4.07
C ASP A 545 34.47 31.06 3.81
N PRO A 546 35.39 31.97 3.44
CA PRO A 546 35.06 33.36 3.16
C PRO A 546 33.98 33.54 2.07
N GLY A 547 33.77 32.55 1.20
CA GLY A 547 32.69 32.51 0.23
C GLY A 547 33.03 33.21 -1.08
N GLY A 548 33.58 32.46 -2.04
CA GLY A 548 33.87 32.96 -3.39
C GLY A 548 32.67 32.92 -4.34
N CYS A 549 32.66 33.78 -5.35
CA CYS A 549 31.80 33.60 -6.52
C CYS A 549 32.24 32.33 -7.26
N SER A 550 31.36 31.33 -7.36
CA SER A 550 31.65 30.02 -7.95
C SER A 550 31.42 29.96 -9.47
N LYS A 551 31.29 31.12 -10.12
CA LYS A 551 31.03 31.28 -11.56
C LYS A 551 32.29 31.71 -12.29
N ASN A 552 32.51 31.16 -13.48
CA ASN A 552 33.72 31.36 -14.27
C ASN A 552 33.37 31.50 -15.77
N PHE A 553 33.75 32.63 -16.37
CA PHE A 553 33.51 32.92 -17.78
C PHE A 553 34.27 31.95 -18.71
N GLN A 554 35.52 31.61 -18.38
CA GLN A 554 36.35 30.73 -19.20
C GLN A 554 35.82 29.30 -19.20
N GLU A 555 35.34 28.82 -18.05
CA GLU A 555 34.68 27.52 -17.90
C GLU A 555 33.38 27.45 -18.72
N ALA A 556 32.54 28.49 -18.64
CA ALA A 556 31.33 28.59 -19.45
C ALA A 556 31.63 28.64 -20.96
N GLU A 557 32.76 29.23 -21.38
CA GLU A 557 33.22 29.22 -22.78
C GLU A 557 33.79 27.84 -23.22
N GLN A 558 34.49 27.12 -22.34
CA GLN A 558 34.93 25.75 -22.61
C GLN A 558 33.72 24.81 -22.79
N LEU A 559 32.71 24.92 -21.92
CA LEU A 559 31.47 24.15 -22.00
C LEU A 559 30.59 24.56 -23.19
N LYS A 560 30.51 25.86 -23.53
CA LYS A 560 29.96 26.34 -24.82
C LYS A 560 30.62 25.62 -26.00
N SER A 561 31.94 25.49 -25.96
CA SER A 561 32.72 24.87 -27.03
C SER A 561 32.53 23.35 -27.09
N ALA A 562 32.31 22.68 -25.96
CA ALA A 562 31.90 21.28 -25.90
C ALA A 562 30.50 21.07 -26.52
N GLY A 563 29.51 21.85 -26.09
CA GLY A 563 28.15 21.79 -26.63
C GLY A 563 28.09 22.10 -28.13
N ASN A 564 28.93 23.03 -28.62
CA ASN A 564 29.06 23.31 -30.05
C ASN A 564 29.59 22.09 -30.84
N ARG A 565 30.52 21.30 -30.28
CA ARG A 565 31.02 20.06 -30.92
C ARG A 565 29.93 18.98 -30.96
N ALA A 566 29.22 18.75 -29.84
CA ALA A 566 28.11 17.81 -29.79
C ALA A 566 26.99 18.18 -30.77
N PHE A 567 26.63 19.48 -30.86
CA PHE A 567 25.66 19.98 -31.83
C PHE A 567 26.09 19.74 -33.29
N ALA A 568 27.38 19.92 -33.61
CA ALA A 568 27.91 19.62 -34.95
C ALA A 568 27.86 18.12 -35.30
N LEU A 569 28.03 17.25 -34.30
CA LEU A 569 27.83 15.79 -34.42
C LEU A 569 26.34 15.38 -34.43
N LYS A 570 25.42 16.33 -34.23
CA LYS A 570 23.96 16.15 -34.05
C LYS A 570 23.56 15.39 -32.78
N ASP A 571 24.47 15.26 -31.81
CA ASP A 571 24.07 14.86 -30.46
C ASP A 571 23.49 16.06 -29.72
N TYR A 572 22.19 16.29 -29.94
CA TYR A 572 21.45 17.36 -29.31
C TYR A 572 21.22 17.12 -27.81
N SER A 573 21.31 15.88 -27.33
CA SER A 573 21.15 15.54 -25.91
C SER A 573 22.38 15.95 -25.12
N GLU A 574 23.57 15.54 -25.58
CA GLU A 574 24.85 15.94 -24.97
C GLU A 574 25.10 17.44 -25.13
N ALA A 575 24.72 18.03 -26.27
CA ALA A 575 24.78 19.47 -26.46
C ALA A 575 23.93 20.23 -25.41
N ILE A 576 22.70 19.78 -25.12
CA ILE A 576 21.85 20.39 -24.08
C ILE A 576 22.49 20.26 -22.69
N GLN A 577 23.09 19.11 -22.36
CA GLN A 577 23.78 18.94 -21.07
C GLN A 577 24.97 19.89 -20.93
N SER A 578 25.85 19.94 -21.94
CA SER A 578 26.97 20.88 -22.00
C SER A 578 26.53 22.35 -21.88
N TYR A 579 25.49 22.78 -22.61
CA TYR A 579 24.96 24.15 -22.51
C TYR A 579 24.28 24.42 -21.16
N ASN A 580 23.62 23.44 -20.56
CA ASN A 580 23.02 23.58 -19.22
C ASN A 580 24.07 23.80 -18.14
N GLN A 581 25.18 23.05 -18.17
CA GLN A 581 26.31 23.26 -17.26
C GLN A 581 26.92 24.65 -17.47
N ALA A 582 27.15 25.05 -18.73
CA ALA A 582 27.65 26.38 -19.07
C ALA A 582 26.74 27.51 -18.53
N ILE A 583 25.41 27.38 -18.64
CA ILE A 583 24.43 28.35 -18.11
C ILE A 583 24.54 28.48 -16.58
N ILE A 584 24.84 27.39 -15.87
CA ILE A 584 24.97 27.35 -14.41
C ILE A 584 26.27 28.04 -13.96
N CYS A 585 27.41 27.79 -14.60
CA CYS A 585 28.70 28.41 -14.23
C CYS A 585 28.93 29.79 -14.86
N CYS A 586 28.15 30.22 -15.86
CA CYS A 586 28.28 31.55 -16.49
C CYS A 586 27.99 32.70 -15.49
N PRO A 587 28.85 33.73 -15.40
CA PRO A 587 28.53 35.01 -14.74
C PRO A 587 27.42 35.76 -15.50
N GLN A 588 26.90 36.85 -14.92
CA GLN A 588 25.77 37.65 -15.46
C GLN A 588 25.90 39.17 -15.19
N GLN A 589 27.07 39.62 -14.73
CA GLN A 589 27.28 40.93 -14.10
C GLN A 589 27.65 41.99 -15.15
N THR A 590 28.59 41.68 -16.05
CA THR A 590 28.95 42.52 -17.20
C THR A 590 27.96 42.35 -18.36
N ILE A 591 28.08 43.18 -19.40
CA ILE A 591 27.32 43.00 -20.65
C ILE A 591 27.83 41.77 -21.41
N GLU A 592 29.14 41.52 -21.38
CA GLU A 592 29.80 40.38 -22.03
C GLU A 592 29.36 39.05 -21.40
N ASP A 593 29.19 39.02 -20.08
CA ASP A 593 28.61 37.89 -19.33
C ASP A 593 27.21 37.53 -19.82
N ARG A 594 26.34 38.55 -19.97
CA ARG A 594 24.94 38.35 -20.42
C ARG A 594 24.85 38.04 -21.91
N GLN A 595 25.78 38.53 -22.72
CA GLN A 595 25.96 38.07 -24.11
C GLN A 595 26.33 36.59 -24.16
N LEU A 596 27.28 36.12 -23.33
CA LEU A 596 27.63 34.70 -23.25
C LEU A 596 26.43 33.86 -22.80
N LEU A 597 25.73 34.26 -21.74
CA LEU A 597 24.53 33.56 -21.25
C LEU A 597 23.43 33.46 -22.31
N THR A 598 23.11 34.56 -22.99
CA THR A 598 22.03 34.54 -23.99
C THR A 598 22.43 33.81 -25.28
N ILE A 599 23.73 33.76 -25.63
CA ILE A 599 24.26 32.86 -26.66
C ILE A 599 24.07 31.39 -26.23
N LEU A 600 24.37 31.03 -24.98
CA LEU A 600 24.18 29.67 -24.48
C LEU A 600 22.71 29.23 -24.51
N VAL A 601 21.77 30.06 -24.04
CA VAL A 601 20.32 29.79 -24.13
C VAL A 601 19.86 29.76 -25.60
N SER A 602 20.44 30.59 -26.48
CA SER A 602 20.23 30.56 -27.93
C SER A 602 20.68 29.26 -28.58
N ASN A 603 21.69 28.58 -28.03
CA ASN A 603 22.17 27.29 -28.52
C ASN A 603 21.39 26.11 -27.92
N ARG A 604 20.99 26.18 -26.63
CA ARG A 604 20.05 25.21 -26.01
C ARG A 604 18.71 25.17 -26.74
N SER A 605 18.18 26.33 -27.13
CA SER A 605 16.98 26.44 -27.97
C SER A 605 17.21 26.10 -29.45
N ALA A 606 18.45 26.00 -29.92
CA ALA A 606 18.75 25.40 -31.23
C ALA A 606 18.56 23.88 -31.16
N CYS A 607 19.15 23.23 -30.15
CA CYS A 607 19.02 21.79 -29.91
C CYS A 607 17.55 21.37 -29.75
N ASN A 608 16.80 22.10 -28.91
CA ASN A 608 15.37 21.85 -28.72
C ASN A 608 14.53 22.10 -29.97
N PHE A 609 14.98 22.93 -30.92
CA PHE A 609 14.29 23.13 -32.20
C PHE A 609 14.49 21.94 -33.14
N GLU A 610 15.71 21.43 -33.28
CA GLU A 610 16.00 20.22 -34.08
C GLU A 610 15.35 18.96 -33.47
N LEU A 611 15.20 18.91 -32.14
CA LEU A 611 14.44 17.86 -31.42
C LEU A 611 12.90 18.05 -31.48
N GLY A 612 12.38 19.13 -32.09
CA GLY A 612 10.94 19.39 -32.19
C GLY A 612 10.23 19.79 -30.89
N ASN A 613 10.97 20.15 -29.84
CA ASN A 613 10.45 20.56 -28.53
C ASN A 613 9.96 22.02 -28.55
N ILE A 614 8.93 22.33 -29.34
CA ILE A 614 8.52 23.71 -29.67
C ILE A 614 8.25 24.58 -28.44
N ARG A 615 7.62 24.03 -27.37
CA ARG A 615 7.38 24.78 -26.13
C ARG A 615 8.70 25.20 -25.44
N LYS A 616 9.64 24.26 -25.28
CA LYS A 616 10.97 24.50 -24.68
C LYS A 616 11.75 25.58 -25.42
N VAL A 617 11.64 25.60 -26.76
CA VAL A 617 12.24 26.64 -27.61
C VAL A 617 11.65 28.02 -27.29
N LEU A 618 10.32 28.13 -27.13
CA LEU A 618 9.68 29.40 -26.80
C LEU A 618 10.06 29.88 -25.38
N ASP A 619 10.11 28.97 -24.40
CA ASP A 619 10.50 29.30 -23.02
C ASP A 619 11.95 29.84 -22.93
N ASP A 620 12.89 29.22 -23.65
CA ASP A 620 14.27 29.73 -23.78
C ASP A 620 14.34 31.09 -24.51
N LEU A 621 13.55 31.29 -25.56
CA LEU A 621 13.52 32.55 -26.32
C LEU A 621 12.89 33.70 -25.53
N ASP A 622 11.90 33.41 -24.68
CA ASP A 622 11.32 34.38 -23.75
C ASP A 622 12.28 34.68 -22.59
N TYR A 623 13.06 33.70 -22.11
CA TYR A 623 14.12 33.92 -21.12
C TYR A 623 15.25 34.82 -21.65
N ILE A 624 15.67 34.66 -22.92
CA ILE A 624 16.61 35.62 -23.56
C ILE A 624 16.01 37.04 -23.59
N GLY A 625 14.70 37.16 -23.84
CA GLY A 625 13.98 38.43 -23.79
C GLY A 625 13.93 39.07 -22.39
N GLU A 626 13.91 38.27 -21.32
CA GLU A 626 14.00 38.76 -19.94
C GLU A 626 15.44 39.16 -19.52
N ILE A 627 16.48 38.54 -20.09
CA ILE A 627 17.88 38.91 -19.80
C ILE A 627 18.29 40.19 -20.54
N GLY A 628 17.88 40.35 -21.80
CA GLY A 628 18.38 41.40 -22.68
C GLY A 628 19.79 41.08 -23.23
N ASP A 629 20.50 42.12 -23.69
CA ASP A 629 21.90 42.10 -24.14
C ASP A 629 22.32 41.10 -25.26
N TYR A 630 21.41 40.29 -25.83
CA TYR A 630 21.75 39.37 -26.93
C TYR A 630 22.34 40.12 -28.15
N PRO A 631 23.42 39.62 -28.80
CA PRO A 631 24.07 40.35 -29.89
C PRO A 631 23.13 40.67 -31.05
N SER A 632 23.02 41.97 -31.38
CA SER A 632 22.13 42.50 -32.44
C SER A 632 22.31 41.77 -33.77
N HIS A 633 23.56 41.55 -34.18
CA HIS A 633 23.92 40.88 -35.43
C HIS A 633 23.48 39.39 -35.51
N LEU A 634 23.09 38.78 -34.39
CA LEU A 634 22.53 37.43 -34.32
C LEU A 634 21.01 37.42 -34.17
N CYS A 635 20.37 38.55 -33.83
CA CYS A 635 18.99 38.62 -33.36
C CYS A 635 17.96 38.05 -34.36
N TYR A 636 18.23 38.17 -35.67
CA TYR A 636 17.42 37.56 -36.73
C TYR A 636 17.25 36.04 -36.56
N LYS A 637 18.24 35.34 -35.97
CA LYS A 637 18.20 33.88 -35.73
C LYS A 637 17.13 33.52 -34.69
N LEU A 638 16.99 34.33 -33.64
CA LEU A 638 15.99 34.13 -32.59
C LEU A 638 14.58 34.33 -33.15
N TRP A 639 14.36 35.44 -33.84
CA TRP A 639 13.06 35.77 -34.43
C TRP A 639 12.65 34.78 -35.54
N LEU A 640 13.59 34.33 -36.39
CA LEU A 640 13.34 33.28 -37.38
C LEU A 640 12.96 31.94 -36.72
N ARG A 641 13.60 31.57 -35.60
CA ARG A 641 13.22 30.38 -34.82
C ARG A 641 11.83 30.56 -34.20
N LYS A 642 11.55 31.72 -33.59
CA LYS A 642 10.26 32.06 -32.97
C LYS A 642 9.11 32.02 -33.98
N GLY A 643 9.30 32.58 -35.18
CA GLY A 643 8.34 32.52 -36.29
C GLY A 643 8.09 31.09 -36.78
N LYS A 644 9.15 30.28 -36.95
CA LYS A 644 9.01 28.84 -37.28
C LYS A 644 8.22 28.08 -36.20
N CYS A 645 8.48 28.34 -34.92
CA CYS A 645 7.72 27.77 -33.80
C CYS A 645 6.24 28.16 -33.81
N TYR A 646 5.91 29.45 -33.95
CA TYR A 646 4.50 29.87 -34.03
C TYR A 646 3.79 29.37 -35.29
N SER A 647 4.50 29.21 -36.41
CA SER A 647 3.96 28.59 -37.63
C SER A 647 3.62 27.10 -37.41
N ALA A 648 4.49 26.35 -36.70
CA ALA A 648 4.23 24.97 -36.30
C ALA A 648 3.06 24.83 -35.30
N LEU A 649 2.84 25.84 -34.45
CA LEU A 649 1.66 25.98 -33.58
C LEU A 649 0.43 26.60 -34.29
N GLN A 650 0.48 26.77 -35.61
CA GLN A 650 -0.58 27.34 -36.46
C GLN A 650 -0.99 28.79 -36.13
N ASN A 651 -0.28 29.48 -35.24
CA ASN A 651 -0.55 30.87 -34.87
C ASN A 651 0.03 31.84 -35.91
N LYS A 652 -0.70 31.98 -37.02
CA LYS A 652 -0.30 32.81 -38.17
C LYS A 652 0.01 34.27 -37.82
N LYS A 653 -0.65 34.84 -36.80
CA LYS A 653 -0.42 36.22 -36.36
C LYS A 653 0.98 36.36 -35.75
N LEU A 654 1.26 35.62 -34.66
CA LEU A 654 2.55 35.70 -33.98
C LEU A 654 3.70 35.20 -34.87
N ALA A 655 3.44 34.24 -35.77
CA ALA A 655 4.40 33.81 -36.78
C ALA A 655 4.75 34.95 -37.75
N GLY A 656 3.76 35.64 -38.32
CA GLY A 656 3.97 36.77 -39.22
C GLY A 656 4.70 37.94 -38.55
N GLU A 657 4.32 38.28 -37.32
CA GLU A 657 5.00 39.30 -36.50
C GLU A 657 6.47 38.93 -36.26
N ALA A 658 6.75 37.70 -35.82
CA ALA A 658 8.12 37.24 -35.61
C ALA A 658 8.96 37.15 -36.89
N PHE A 659 8.39 36.78 -38.04
CA PHE A 659 9.11 36.81 -39.33
C PHE A 659 9.41 38.24 -39.80
N ASN A 660 8.53 39.20 -39.53
CA ASN A 660 8.78 40.61 -39.85
C ASN A 660 9.91 41.20 -38.98
N GLU A 661 9.96 40.90 -37.68
CA GLU A 661 11.10 41.28 -36.84
C GLU A 661 12.40 40.55 -37.25
N ALA A 662 12.31 39.28 -37.70
CA ALA A 662 13.47 38.57 -38.24
C ALA A 662 14.08 39.25 -39.47
N LEU A 663 13.25 39.83 -40.36
CA LEU A 663 13.71 40.60 -41.52
C LEU A 663 14.39 41.90 -41.09
N LYS A 664 13.79 42.69 -40.18
CA LYS A 664 14.40 43.92 -39.65
C LYS A 664 15.75 43.66 -38.98
N CYS A 665 15.84 42.62 -38.15
CA CYS A 665 17.10 42.26 -37.50
C CYS A 665 18.15 41.68 -38.46
N LEU A 666 17.78 41.28 -39.68
CA LEU A 666 18.72 40.79 -40.68
C LEU A 666 19.56 41.94 -41.27
N GLU A 667 19.01 43.15 -41.37
CA GLU A 667 19.75 44.35 -41.82
C GLU A 667 20.96 44.65 -40.93
N GLN A 668 20.90 44.27 -39.65
CA GLN A 668 21.96 44.49 -38.66
C GLN A 668 22.96 43.30 -38.57
N SER A 669 22.84 42.27 -39.42
CA SER A 669 23.54 41.00 -39.21
C SER A 669 25.00 40.95 -39.64
N GLY A 670 25.52 41.99 -40.31
CA GLY A 670 26.90 42.03 -40.82
C GLY A 670 27.25 40.93 -41.84
N LEU A 671 26.25 40.34 -42.50
CA LEU A 671 26.43 39.32 -43.52
C LEU A 671 26.79 39.95 -44.88
N THR A 672 27.42 39.17 -45.76
CA THR A 672 27.62 39.56 -47.16
C THR A 672 26.27 39.71 -47.87
N GLU A 673 26.21 40.54 -48.92
CA GLU A 673 24.97 40.86 -49.63
C GLU A 673 24.26 39.62 -50.21
N GLU A 674 25.03 38.66 -50.75
CA GLU A 674 24.55 37.35 -51.19
C GLU A 674 23.94 36.52 -50.04
N ALA A 675 24.56 36.53 -48.87
CA ALA A 675 24.07 35.81 -47.69
C ALA A 675 22.83 36.50 -47.06
N LEU A 676 22.76 37.83 -47.11
CA LEU A 676 21.58 38.62 -46.74
C LEU A 676 20.39 38.25 -47.64
N GLN A 677 20.55 38.31 -48.96
CA GLN A 677 19.50 37.92 -49.92
C GLN A 677 19.05 36.47 -49.71
N THR A 678 20.01 35.54 -49.54
CA THR A 678 19.72 34.13 -49.25
C THR A 678 18.91 33.94 -47.98
N LYS A 679 19.21 34.68 -46.89
CA LYS A 679 18.49 34.58 -45.62
C LYS A 679 17.14 35.30 -45.64
N ALA A 680 17.03 36.44 -46.32
CA ALA A 680 15.75 37.12 -46.53
C ALA A 680 14.77 36.21 -47.27
N HIS A 681 15.22 35.54 -48.33
CA HIS A 681 14.43 34.56 -49.07
C HIS A 681 14.08 33.31 -48.23
N GLU A 682 14.96 32.85 -47.32
CA GLU A 682 14.62 31.78 -46.37
C GLU A 682 13.46 32.21 -45.44
N ILE A 683 13.52 33.44 -44.88
CA ILE A 683 12.49 33.96 -43.98
C ILE A 683 11.16 34.13 -44.73
N GLN A 684 11.17 34.76 -45.90
CA GLN A 684 9.98 34.94 -46.74
C GLN A 684 9.35 33.59 -47.16
N ARG A 685 10.16 32.57 -47.47
CA ARG A 685 9.67 31.21 -47.77
C ARG A 685 9.13 30.50 -46.52
N ALA A 686 9.66 30.78 -45.33
CA ALA A 686 9.12 30.26 -44.07
C ALA A 686 7.81 30.96 -43.64
N GLN A 687 7.61 32.21 -44.07
CA GLN A 687 6.40 33.01 -43.85
C GLN A 687 5.25 32.64 -44.79
N THR A 688 5.56 32.19 -46.01
CA THR A 688 4.59 31.83 -47.06
C THR A 688 4.33 30.33 -47.21
N GLY A 689 5.30 29.48 -46.89
CA GLY A 689 5.17 28.02 -46.99
C GLY A 689 4.41 27.40 -45.80
N GLN A 690 3.83 26.23 -46.02
CA GLN A 690 3.34 25.39 -44.91
C GLN A 690 4.52 24.92 -44.04
N ALA A 691 4.31 24.86 -42.73
CA ALA A 691 5.34 24.45 -41.78
C ALA A 691 5.77 22.99 -42.02
N LYS A 692 7.06 22.78 -42.34
CA LYS A 692 7.66 21.43 -42.39
C LYS A 692 7.70 20.74 -41.03
N LEU A 693 7.71 21.52 -39.95
CA LEU A 693 7.64 21.06 -38.57
C LEU A 693 6.18 21.14 -38.13
N GLN A 694 5.55 20.00 -37.83
CA GLN A 694 4.21 19.96 -37.23
C GLN A 694 4.36 19.73 -35.73
N ALA A 695 3.68 20.55 -34.92
CA ALA A 695 3.60 20.31 -33.48
C ALA A 695 2.80 19.02 -33.20
N PRO A 696 3.24 18.16 -32.27
CA PRO A 696 2.39 17.10 -31.73
C PRO A 696 1.08 17.69 -31.19
N LYS A 697 -0.04 16.96 -31.29
CA LYS A 697 -1.35 17.47 -30.81
C LYS A 697 -1.30 17.97 -29.36
N SER A 698 -0.56 17.26 -28.50
CA SER A 698 -0.31 17.61 -27.10
C SER A 698 0.50 18.91 -26.86
N GLN A 699 1.09 19.50 -27.90
CA GLN A 699 1.77 20.81 -27.83
C GLN A 699 0.95 21.95 -28.46
N LEU A 700 -0.20 21.65 -29.09
CA LEU A 700 -1.11 22.68 -29.64
C LEU A 700 -1.97 23.35 -28.55
N GLU A 701 -2.22 22.64 -27.45
CA GLU A 701 -2.94 23.16 -26.28
C GLU A 701 -1.96 23.94 -25.39
N LEU A 702 -2.16 25.27 -25.28
CA LEU A 702 -1.21 26.16 -24.60
C LEU A 702 -1.14 25.93 -23.07
N ILE A 703 -2.13 25.22 -22.52
CA ILE A 703 -2.25 24.77 -21.14
C ILE A 703 -2.85 23.37 -21.21
N ALA A 704 -2.16 22.36 -20.66
CA ALA A 704 -2.75 21.05 -20.44
C ALA A 704 -3.80 21.18 -19.31
N ALA A 705 -5.07 21.31 -19.70
CA ALA A 705 -6.18 21.48 -18.78
C ALA A 705 -6.57 20.14 -18.11
N PHE A 706 -5.67 19.63 -17.26
CA PHE A 706 -6.07 18.63 -16.26
C PHE A 706 -7.21 19.23 -15.42
N PRO A 707 -8.32 18.51 -15.21
CA PRO A 707 -9.34 18.93 -14.27
C PRO A 707 -8.77 18.75 -12.85
N GLU A 708 -8.08 19.77 -12.33
CA GLU A 708 -7.64 19.78 -10.94
C GLU A 708 -8.86 19.60 -10.02
N GLU A 709 -8.87 18.51 -9.26
CA GLU A 709 -9.85 18.25 -8.21
C GLU A 709 -9.73 19.36 -7.16
N ARG A 710 -10.59 20.38 -7.29
CA ARG A 710 -10.47 21.62 -6.53
C ARG A 710 -10.77 21.38 -5.05
N PHE A 711 -9.72 21.18 -4.26
CA PHE A 711 -9.80 21.04 -2.82
C PHE A 711 -10.49 22.24 -2.16
N VAL A 712 -11.33 21.95 -1.16
CA VAL A 712 -12.01 22.93 -0.32
C VAL A 712 -11.81 22.51 1.14
N GLY A 713 -10.89 23.17 1.84
CA GLY A 713 -10.60 22.89 3.24
C GLY A 713 -11.63 23.44 4.23
N GLY A 714 -11.56 22.99 5.49
CA GLY A 714 -12.45 23.42 6.57
C GLY A 714 -12.21 24.85 7.09
N GLU A 715 -13.17 25.39 7.86
CA GLU A 715 -13.05 26.76 8.40
C GLU A 715 -11.92 26.88 9.44
N GLU A 716 -11.79 25.92 10.35
CA GLU A 716 -10.75 25.92 11.39
C GLU A 716 -9.40 25.46 10.85
N PHE A 717 -9.38 24.49 9.93
CA PHE A 717 -8.16 23.94 9.31
C PHE A 717 -8.24 24.05 7.77
N PRO A 718 -7.92 25.20 7.15
CA PRO A 718 -8.10 25.41 5.70
C PRO A 718 -7.23 24.54 4.79
N ALA A 719 -6.27 23.80 5.33
CA ALA A 719 -5.47 22.81 4.62
C ALA A 719 -5.98 21.37 4.80
N ALA A 720 -6.93 21.11 5.70
CA ALA A 720 -7.53 19.81 5.95
C ALA A 720 -8.99 19.76 5.48
N HIS A 721 -9.47 18.58 5.13
CA HIS A 721 -10.82 18.34 4.63
C HIS A 721 -11.89 18.78 5.66
N PRO A 722 -13.06 19.33 5.28
CA PRO A 722 -14.02 19.92 6.23
C PRO A 722 -14.62 18.94 7.26
N LYS A 723 -14.48 17.63 7.04
CA LYS A 723 -14.85 16.58 8.00
C LYS A 723 -13.71 16.22 8.98
N ILE A 724 -12.63 16.98 9.07
CA ILE A 724 -11.48 16.74 9.96
C ILE A 724 -11.38 17.86 11.01
N THR A 725 -11.14 17.48 12.26
CA THR A 725 -10.75 18.39 13.36
C THR A 725 -9.56 17.81 14.12
N VAL A 726 -8.99 18.56 15.06
CA VAL A 726 -7.87 18.13 15.90
C VAL A 726 -8.31 18.15 17.36
N SER A 727 -8.19 16.99 18.03
CA SER A 727 -8.47 16.82 19.46
C SER A 727 -7.18 16.64 20.24
N GLN A 728 -7.26 16.61 21.57
CA GLN A 728 -6.10 16.40 22.44
C GLN A 728 -6.45 15.57 23.68
N ASP A 729 -5.57 14.64 24.04
CA ASP A 729 -5.59 13.92 25.32
C ASP A 729 -4.19 13.84 25.96
N SER A 730 -4.07 13.08 27.07
CA SER A 730 -2.84 12.93 27.87
C SER A 730 -1.90 11.80 27.41
N ILE A 731 -2.32 10.94 26.48
CA ILE A 731 -1.60 9.77 26.00
C ILE A 731 -1.01 10.03 24.61
N GLN A 732 -1.85 10.50 23.69
CA GLN A 732 -1.51 10.75 22.28
C GLN A 732 -1.11 12.22 22.01
N GLY A 733 -1.27 13.11 22.99
CA GLY A 733 -1.12 14.54 22.76
C GLY A 733 -2.22 15.05 21.82
N ARG A 734 -1.85 15.83 20.80
CA ARG A 734 -2.79 16.30 19.76
C ARG A 734 -2.92 15.25 18.66
N TYR A 735 -4.12 15.03 18.14
CA TYR A 735 -4.38 14.11 17.03
C TYR A 735 -5.53 14.59 16.13
N ALA A 736 -5.42 14.34 14.82
CA ALA A 736 -6.50 14.52 13.86
C ALA A 736 -7.58 13.42 14.01
N LYS A 737 -8.85 13.80 13.98
CA LYS A 737 -10.00 12.87 13.92
C LYS A 737 -11.05 13.33 12.91
N ALA A 738 -11.86 12.38 12.43
CA ALA A 738 -13.03 12.66 11.60
C ALA A 738 -14.23 13.10 12.46
N VAL A 739 -15.02 14.06 11.97
CA VAL A 739 -16.34 14.46 12.56
C VAL A 739 -17.53 13.90 11.77
N GLY A 740 -17.27 13.04 10.79
CA GLY A 740 -18.26 12.41 9.92
C GLY A 740 -17.58 11.57 8.85
N ASP A 741 -18.26 10.54 8.34
CA ASP A 741 -17.70 9.55 7.42
C ASP A 741 -17.00 10.16 6.20
N ILE A 742 -15.83 9.63 5.83
CA ILE A 742 -15.02 10.03 4.67
C ILE A 742 -14.77 8.80 3.78
N GLU A 743 -14.97 8.97 2.47
CA GLU A 743 -14.87 7.93 1.45
C GLU A 743 -13.40 7.67 1.04
N THR A 744 -13.11 6.44 0.62
CA THR A 744 -11.78 6.03 0.16
C THR A 744 -11.30 6.87 -1.05
N GLY A 745 -10.03 7.27 -1.07
CA GLY A 745 -9.45 8.12 -2.12
C GLY A 745 -9.65 9.64 -1.96
N THR A 746 -10.54 10.08 -1.06
CA THR A 746 -10.78 11.51 -0.74
C THR A 746 -9.48 12.22 -0.35
N ILE A 747 -9.27 13.46 -0.81
CA ILE A 747 -8.20 14.34 -0.30
C ILE A 747 -8.50 14.72 1.15
N LEU A 748 -7.65 14.29 2.08
CA LEU A 748 -7.72 14.58 3.51
C LEU A 748 -6.97 15.86 3.86
N VAL A 749 -5.81 16.09 3.22
CA VAL A 749 -4.99 17.30 3.42
C VAL A 749 -4.44 17.77 2.07
N GLU A 750 -4.55 19.07 1.81
CA GLU A 750 -3.81 19.79 0.79
C GLU A 750 -3.04 20.94 1.47
N GLU A 751 -1.73 20.76 1.71
CA GLU A 751 -0.93 21.76 2.41
C GLU A 751 0.30 22.20 1.61
N THR A 752 0.51 23.51 1.48
CA THR A 752 1.76 24.06 0.95
C THR A 752 2.74 24.25 2.10
N ALA A 753 3.98 23.77 1.96
CA ALA A 753 4.98 23.84 3.03
C ALA A 753 5.19 25.27 3.53
N PHE A 754 5.28 25.47 4.85
CA PHE A 754 5.68 26.76 5.43
C PHE A 754 7.11 27.15 5.00
N GLY A 755 7.98 26.15 4.85
CA GLY A 755 9.30 26.24 4.24
C GLY A 755 9.69 24.87 3.68
N ALA A 756 10.43 24.86 2.58
CA ALA A 756 10.94 23.65 1.92
C ALA A 756 12.34 23.88 1.35
N VAL A 757 13.13 22.83 1.24
CA VAL A 757 14.52 22.84 0.74
C VAL A 757 14.79 21.60 -0.12
N VAL A 758 15.66 21.75 -1.13
CA VAL A 758 16.20 20.64 -1.94
C VAL A 758 17.43 20.05 -1.24
N ASP A 759 17.69 18.75 -1.42
CA ASP A 759 18.93 18.10 -0.95
C ASP A 759 20.16 18.39 -1.84
N LYS A 760 21.29 17.72 -1.54
CA LYS A 760 22.58 17.86 -2.25
C LYS A 760 22.60 17.20 -3.63
N GLU A 761 22.01 16.02 -3.79
CA GLU A 761 22.00 15.27 -5.05
C GLU A 761 20.99 15.86 -6.06
N HIS A 762 20.05 16.68 -5.60
CA HIS A 762 19.01 17.33 -6.40
C HIS A 762 19.14 18.86 -6.56
N ALA A 763 20.07 19.53 -5.87
CA ALA A 763 20.24 21.00 -5.91
C ALA A 763 20.40 21.61 -7.32
N LEU A 764 20.98 20.84 -8.25
CA LEU A 764 21.17 21.21 -9.66
C LEU A 764 20.29 20.38 -10.63
N LYS A 765 19.24 19.73 -10.11
CA LYS A 765 18.22 18.98 -10.87
C LYS A 765 16.79 19.48 -10.62
N ASN A 766 16.55 20.10 -9.46
CA ASN A 766 15.23 20.52 -8.98
C ASN A 766 15.24 22.01 -8.59
N CYS A 767 14.11 22.69 -8.80
CA CYS A 767 14.00 24.14 -8.64
C CYS A 767 14.03 24.56 -7.18
N GLN A 768 15.04 25.31 -6.74
CA GLN A 768 15.27 25.64 -5.32
C GLN A 768 14.13 26.45 -4.64
N ASN A 769 13.21 27.03 -5.44
CA ASN A 769 11.98 27.71 -4.97
C ASN A 769 10.74 26.79 -4.83
N CYS A 770 10.56 25.79 -5.69
CA CYS A 770 9.30 25.03 -5.80
C CYS A 770 9.48 23.51 -5.98
N LEU A 771 10.72 23.01 -5.94
CA LEU A 771 11.11 21.61 -5.93
C LEU A 771 10.73 20.79 -7.19
N ALA A 772 10.01 21.35 -8.16
CA ALA A 772 9.80 20.74 -9.48
C ALA A 772 11.15 20.44 -10.18
N SER A 773 11.23 19.29 -10.86
CA SER A 773 12.40 18.90 -11.66
C SER A 773 12.62 19.87 -12.84
N VAL A 774 13.87 20.04 -13.28
CA VAL A 774 14.30 21.12 -14.18
C VAL A 774 15.22 20.59 -15.29
N GLU A 775 14.66 20.46 -16.49
CA GLU A 775 15.42 20.18 -17.72
C GLU A 775 16.10 21.42 -18.32
N LEU A 776 15.47 22.60 -18.14
CA LEU A 776 15.95 23.89 -18.63
C LEU A 776 16.32 24.79 -17.43
N PRO A 777 17.51 24.61 -16.82
CA PRO A 777 17.95 25.45 -15.72
C PRO A 777 17.97 26.93 -16.10
N ILE A 778 17.39 27.73 -15.22
CA ILE A 778 17.65 29.16 -15.07
C ILE A 778 18.57 29.30 -13.87
N ALA A 779 19.80 29.74 -14.10
CA ALA A 779 20.81 29.85 -13.07
C ALA A 779 20.57 31.07 -12.16
N CYS A 780 21.04 30.98 -10.92
CA CYS A 780 21.26 32.16 -10.10
C CYS A 780 22.29 33.11 -10.78
N PRO A 781 22.15 34.44 -10.70
CA PRO A 781 23.16 35.39 -11.19
C PRO A 781 24.47 35.43 -10.38
N GLN A 782 24.45 34.98 -9.12
CA GLN A 782 25.56 35.15 -8.16
C GLN A 782 26.30 33.86 -7.81
N CYS A 783 25.62 32.71 -7.70
CA CYS A 783 26.27 31.41 -7.43
C CYS A 783 25.88 30.35 -8.46
N SER A 784 26.70 29.31 -8.58
CA SER A 784 26.43 28.11 -9.40
C SER A 784 25.74 26.97 -8.63
N GLU A 785 25.41 27.19 -7.35
CA GLU A 785 24.96 26.15 -6.40
C GLU A 785 23.46 25.81 -6.48
N VAL A 786 22.66 26.61 -7.22
CA VAL A 786 21.19 26.44 -7.30
C VAL A 786 20.64 26.77 -8.69
N ILE A 787 19.52 26.12 -9.04
CA ILE A 787 18.77 26.40 -10.27
C ILE A 787 17.28 26.65 -10.00
N PHE A 788 16.62 27.26 -11.00
CA PHE A 788 15.19 27.55 -10.99
C PHE A 788 14.53 27.06 -12.29
N CYS A 789 13.24 26.68 -12.23
CA CYS A 789 12.45 26.27 -13.40
C CYS A 789 11.82 27.45 -14.17
N SER A 790 11.98 28.68 -13.68
CA SER A 790 11.40 29.89 -14.27
C SER A 790 12.06 31.15 -13.69
N THR A 791 12.09 32.22 -14.48
CA THR A 791 12.49 33.57 -14.04
C THR A 791 11.63 34.05 -12.86
N HIS A 792 10.35 33.69 -12.84
CA HIS A 792 9.44 33.91 -11.73
C HIS A 792 9.90 33.21 -10.44
N CYS A 793 10.25 31.91 -10.49
CA CYS A 793 10.78 31.19 -9.33
C CYS A 793 12.12 31.76 -8.84
N SER A 794 13.01 32.17 -9.75
CA SER A 794 14.26 32.85 -9.39
C SER A 794 13.97 34.17 -8.64
N ARG A 795 13.12 35.03 -9.20
CA ARG A 795 12.71 36.31 -8.59
C ARG A 795 11.99 36.12 -7.24
N MET A 796 11.17 35.08 -7.09
CA MET A 796 10.53 34.74 -5.80
C MET A 796 11.55 34.28 -4.76
N ALA A 797 12.48 33.40 -5.14
CA ALA A 797 13.53 32.91 -4.24
C ALA A 797 14.40 34.06 -3.74
N PHE A 798 14.91 34.90 -4.66
CA PHE A 798 15.72 36.08 -4.31
C PHE A 798 15.02 37.04 -3.34
N LYS A 799 13.73 37.32 -3.57
CA LYS A 799 12.94 38.21 -2.71
C LYS A 799 12.57 37.61 -1.34
N SER A 800 12.69 36.30 -1.17
CA SER A 800 12.28 35.60 0.06
C SER A 800 13.47 35.11 0.89
N PHE A 801 14.20 34.09 0.43
CA PHE A 801 15.28 33.43 1.17
C PHE A 801 16.64 33.52 0.48
N HIS A 802 16.68 33.46 -0.85
CA HIS A 802 17.93 33.25 -1.59
C HIS A 802 18.82 34.48 -1.63
N GLY A 803 18.25 35.69 -1.53
CA GLY A 803 19.03 36.92 -1.33
C GLY A 803 19.83 36.94 -0.03
N VAL A 804 19.49 36.07 0.94
CA VAL A 804 20.28 35.83 2.16
C VAL A 804 21.15 34.58 2.01
N GLU A 805 20.61 33.48 1.49
CA GLU A 805 21.29 32.17 1.43
C GLU A 805 22.30 32.01 0.27
N CYS A 806 22.42 32.99 -0.64
CA CYS A 806 23.31 32.87 -1.79
C CYS A 806 24.77 32.62 -1.37
N GLY A 807 25.39 31.59 -1.96
CA GLY A 807 26.74 31.13 -1.60
C GLY A 807 26.81 30.13 -0.44
N MET A 808 25.86 30.16 0.52
CA MET A 808 25.92 29.31 1.73
C MET A 808 25.76 27.81 1.46
N GLN A 809 25.03 27.46 0.40
CA GLN A 809 24.60 26.09 0.15
C GLN A 809 25.78 25.13 -0.04
N ARG A 810 26.88 25.60 -0.65
CA ARG A 810 28.15 24.87 -0.75
C ARG A 810 28.75 24.54 0.62
N GLN A 811 28.82 25.53 1.51
CA GLN A 811 29.39 25.39 2.85
C GLN A 811 28.59 24.39 3.69
N LEU A 812 27.25 24.46 3.62
CA LEU A 812 26.34 23.50 4.25
C LEU A 812 26.56 22.06 3.74
N PHE A 813 26.73 21.88 2.42
CA PHE A 813 27.00 20.58 1.81
C PHE A 813 28.43 20.04 2.00
N GLN A 814 29.41 20.92 2.26
CA GLN A 814 30.79 20.57 2.60
C GLN A 814 30.93 20.19 4.08
N CYS A 815 30.27 20.93 4.98
CA CYS A 815 30.30 20.60 6.40
C CYS A 815 29.50 19.31 6.70
N GLY A 816 28.51 18.99 5.86
CA GLY A 816 27.64 17.81 6.00
C GLY A 816 26.40 18.10 6.83
N ALA A 817 25.85 19.32 6.70
CA ALA A 817 24.58 19.70 7.30
C ALA A 817 23.44 18.84 6.71
N SER A 818 22.59 18.29 7.57
CA SER A 818 21.42 17.52 7.13
C SER A 818 20.35 18.42 6.51
N VAL A 819 19.40 17.82 5.78
CA VAL A 819 18.28 18.56 5.17
C VAL A 819 17.47 19.35 6.22
N ASN A 820 17.38 18.84 7.47
CA ASN A 820 16.78 19.56 8.59
C ASN A 820 17.56 20.81 9.02
N CYS A 821 18.88 20.85 8.82
CA CYS A 821 19.70 22.04 9.10
C CYS A 821 19.50 23.11 8.01
N LEU A 822 19.44 22.70 6.74
CA LEU A 822 19.04 23.58 5.62
C LEU A 822 17.63 24.15 5.86
N LEU A 823 16.68 23.30 6.30
CA LEU A 823 15.32 23.72 6.58
C LEU A 823 15.24 24.65 7.80
N ALA A 824 16.03 24.40 8.86
CA ALA A 824 16.11 25.31 10.02
C ALA A 824 16.59 26.72 9.64
N LEU A 825 17.57 26.81 8.73
CA LEU A 825 18.04 28.07 8.13
C LEU A 825 16.92 28.71 7.29
N ARG A 826 16.30 27.93 6.40
CA ARG A 826 15.20 28.36 5.50
C ARG A 826 14.01 28.95 6.26
N LEU A 827 13.66 28.39 7.42
CA LEU A 827 12.60 28.90 8.29
C LEU A 827 12.86 30.34 8.80
N ILE A 828 14.13 30.74 8.93
CA ILE A 828 14.55 32.10 9.33
C ILE A 828 14.77 32.99 8.10
N SER A 829 15.61 32.57 7.16
CA SER A 829 16.04 33.38 6.00
C SER A 829 14.85 33.92 5.18
N GLN A 830 13.79 33.12 5.04
CA GLN A 830 12.59 33.46 4.25
C GLN A 830 11.70 34.56 4.85
N LYS A 831 12.06 35.14 6.00
CA LYS A 831 11.39 36.27 6.65
C LYS A 831 12.44 37.31 7.07
N PRO A 832 12.18 38.62 6.89
CA PRO A 832 13.11 39.66 7.34
C PRO A 832 13.22 39.67 8.88
N LEU A 833 14.41 39.97 9.42
CA LEU A 833 14.71 39.96 10.86
C LEU A 833 13.62 40.60 11.73
N ARG A 834 13.06 41.74 11.29
CA ARG A 834 11.99 42.46 11.97
C ARG A 834 10.76 41.58 12.29
N PHE A 835 10.38 40.66 11.42
CA PHE A 835 9.25 39.74 11.63
C PHE A 835 9.40 38.89 12.90
N PHE A 836 10.63 38.49 13.24
CA PHE A 836 10.92 37.74 14.46
C PHE A 836 11.06 38.66 15.68
N LEU A 837 11.65 39.85 15.51
CA LEU A 837 11.76 40.83 16.60
C LEU A 837 10.38 41.35 17.06
N ASP A 838 9.47 41.63 16.13
CA ASP A 838 8.08 42.01 16.42
C ASP A 838 7.31 40.89 17.17
N LYS A 839 7.80 39.64 17.12
CA LYS A 839 7.27 38.48 17.86
C LYS A 839 8.04 38.15 19.16
N ARG A 840 9.19 38.79 19.46
CA ARG A 840 10.07 38.41 20.58
C ARG A 840 9.32 38.29 21.91
N SER A 841 8.56 39.31 22.29
CA SER A 841 7.83 39.35 23.57
C SER A 841 6.81 38.22 23.72
N LYS A 842 6.20 37.75 22.62
CA LYS A 842 5.28 36.61 22.61
C LYS A 842 6.02 35.28 22.76
N LEU A 843 7.17 35.12 22.10
CA LEU A 843 7.85 33.83 21.98
C LEU A 843 8.86 33.55 23.10
N GLN A 844 9.50 34.58 23.66
CA GLN A 844 10.63 34.43 24.58
C GLN A 844 10.28 33.66 25.88
N ASP A 845 9.05 33.78 26.38
CA ASP A 845 8.58 32.97 27.52
C ASP A 845 8.44 31.48 27.19
N PHE A 846 8.14 31.12 25.93
CA PHE A 846 8.05 29.74 25.44
C PHE A 846 9.40 29.20 24.91
N MET A 847 10.46 30.02 24.95
CA MET A 847 11.83 29.55 24.76
C MET A 847 12.47 29.02 26.06
N ARG A 848 11.77 29.15 27.20
CA ARG A 848 12.18 28.59 28.49
C ARG A 848 11.80 27.13 28.62
N ASP A 849 12.64 26.37 29.32
CA ASP A 849 12.44 24.97 29.67
C ASP A 849 11.15 24.77 30.48
N SER A 850 10.39 23.72 30.17
CA SER A 850 9.22 23.30 30.96
C SER A 850 8.17 24.40 31.16
N CYS A 851 8.00 25.26 30.14
CA CYS A 851 7.09 26.40 30.21
C CYS A 851 5.63 25.95 30.38
N LYS A 852 5.06 26.22 31.57
CA LYS A 852 3.69 25.83 31.95
C LYS A 852 2.57 26.61 31.23
N LYS A 853 2.89 27.47 30.26
CA LYS A 853 1.90 28.19 29.46
C LYS A 853 1.42 27.29 28.32
N SER A 854 0.11 27.15 28.16
CA SER A 854 -0.46 26.52 26.96
C SER A 854 -0.15 27.32 25.70
N ALA A 855 -0.07 26.64 24.56
CA ALA A 855 -0.01 27.32 23.26
C ALA A 855 -1.29 28.15 23.06
N PRO A 856 -1.19 29.38 22.52
CA PRO A 856 -2.36 30.24 22.34
C PRO A 856 -3.29 29.67 21.27
N TYR A 857 -4.54 29.36 21.66
CA TYR A 857 -5.58 28.89 20.72
C TYR A 857 -5.84 29.90 19.60
N LYS A 858 -6.16 29.39 18.41
CA LYS A 858 -6.52 30.17 17.23
C LYS A 858 -7.74 29.55 16.57
N LYS A 859 -8.75 30.37 16.26
CA LYS A 859 -9.94 29.96 15.51
C LYS A 859 -9.64 29.44 14.08
N VAL A 860 -8.48 29.78 13.51
CA VAL A 860 -8.06 29.30 12.19
C VAL A 860 -6.58 28.93 12.22
N TYR A 861 -6.27 27.68 11.95
CA TYR A 861 -4.94 27.11 11.88
C TYR A 861 -4.42 27.16 10.45
N ARG A 862 -3.60 28.17 10.11
CA ARG A 862 -3.07 28.37 8.76
C ARG A 862 -1.63 27.85 8.61
N SER A 863 -1.38 27.17 7.50
CA SER A 863 -0.07 26.63 7.10
C SER A 863 1.04 27.68 7.00
N ASN A 864 0.68 28.93 6.69
CA ASN A 864 1.62 30.05 6.53
C ASN A 864 1.84 30.87 7.82
N ASP A 865 1.28 30.45 8.95
CA ASP A 865 1.44 31.14 10.25
C ASP A 865 2.63 30.58 11.04
N TYR A 866 3.60 31.44 11.34
CA TYR A 866 4.83 31.05 12.03
C TYR A 866 4.61 30.55 13.47
N ASP A 867 3.59 31.02 14.20
CA ASP A 867 3.41 30.50 15.56
C ASP A 867 2.98 29.03 15.52
N ASN A 868 2.29 28.61 14.46
CA ASN A 868 1.83 27.23 14.30
C ASN A 868 3.03 26.28 14.15
N VAL A 869 4.05 26.70 13.38
CA VAL A 869 5.38 26.07 13.32
C VAL A 869 6.06 26.05 14.69
N PHE A 870 6.10 27.18 15.40
CA PHE A 870 6.80 27.30 16.68
C PHE A 870 6.21 26.39 17.79
N PHE A 871 4.91 26.10 17.72
CA PHE A 871 4.18 25.23 18.67
C PHE A 871 3.95 23.79 18.14
N LEU A 872 4.77 23.31 17.20
CA LEU A 872 4.88 21.89 16.84
C LEU A 872 5.61 21.08 17.91
N CYS A 873 5.55 19.75 17.83
CA CYS A 873 6.13 18.88 18.87
C CYS A 873 7.67 18.91 18.82
N ARG A 874 8.33 18.87 20.00
CA ARG A 874 9.79 18.80 20.11
C ARG A 874 10.34 17.84 21.19
N ASN A 875 9.43 17.08 21.82
CA ASN A 875 9.70 16.15 22.92
C ASN A 875 10.66 16.70 24.00
N GLU A 876 10.41 17.93 24.45
CA GLU A 876 11.30 18.64 25.41
C GLU A 876 11.59 17.83 26.66
N SER A 877 10.56 17.30 27.33
CA SER A 877 10.66 16.58 28.60
C SER A 877 11.41 15.25 28.51
N LEU A 878 11.63 14.72 27.30
CA LEU A 878 12.37 13.48 27.05
C LEU A 878 13.82 13.73 26.62
N ARG A 879 14.17 14.98 26.25
CA ARG A 879 15.49 15.32 25.72
C ARG A 879 16.48 15.62 26.85
N LYS A 880 17.66 14.98 26.82
CA LYS A 880 18.72 15.31 27.79
C LYS A 880 19.41 16.62 27.40
N LYS A 881 19.88 17.39 28.38
CA LYS A 881 20.54 18.68 28.09
C LYS A 881 21.88 18.47 27.38
N GLU A 882 22.60 17.41 27.72
CA GLU A 882 23.86 17.02 27.10
C GLU A 882 23.71 16.78 25.58
N GLU A 883 22.56 16.27 25.14
CA GLU A 883 22.24 16.02 23.72
C GLU A 883 21.96 17.32 22.94
N LEU A 884 21.60 18.42 23.61
CA LEU A 884 21.40 19.73 22.99
C LEU A 884 22.71 20.46 22.66
N VAL A 885 23.87 20.00 23.14
CA VAL A 885 25.17 20.64 22.88
C VAL A 885 25.48 20.65 21.38
N ALA A 886 25.31 19.51 20.68
CA ALA A 886 25.51 19.43 19.23
C ALA A 886 24.51 20.29 18.44
N TYR A 887 23.26 20.36 18.92
CA TYR A 887 22.22 21.21 18.33
C TYR A 887 22.54 22.70 18.50
N ALA A 888 23.09 23.11 19.65
CA ALA A 888 23.56 24.48 19.90
C ALA A 888 24.75 24.84 19.00
N CYS A 889 25.73 23.96 18.83
CA CYS A 889 26.86 24.15 17.91
C CYS A 889 26.40 24.33 16.46
N MET A 890 25.50 23.47 15.96
CA MET A 890 24.90 23.64 14.62
C MET A 890 24.09 24.94 14.51
N SER A 891 23.32 25.29 15.53
CA SER A 891 22.56 26.55 15.57
C SER A 891 23.46 27.78 15.52
N ILE A 892 24.63 27.76 16.16
CA ILE A 892 25.62 28.84 16.12
C ILE A 892 26.33 28.89 14.75
N TYR A 893 26.59 27.74 14.12
CA TYR A 893 27.08 27.69 12.75
C TYR A 893 26.08 28.33 11.76
N LEU A 894 24.80 27.95 11.82
CA LEU A 894 23.73 28.56 11.01
C LEU A 894 23.54 30.05 11.31
N LEU A 895 23.69 30.49 12.56
CA LEU A 895 23.62 31.90 12.96
C LEU A 895 24.78 32.72 12.34
N ARG A 896 26.00 32.16 12.35
CA ARG A 896 27.19 32.81 11.75
C ARG A 896 27.11 32.84 10.22
N LEU A 897 26.49 31.82 9.59
CA LEU A 897 26.13 31.89 8.17
C LEU A 897 25.16 33.05 7.90
N LEU A 898 24.04 33.17 8.63
CA LEU A 898 23.12 34.31 8.48
C LEU A 898 23.83 35.68 8.61
N LYS A 899 24.86 35.78 9.46
CA LYS A 899 25.70 36.98 9.58
C LYS A 899 26.57 37.23 8.34
N GLN A 900 27.19 36.18 7.77
CA GLN A 900 27.93 36.25 6.49
C GLN A 900 27.02 36.64 5.31
N GLY A 901 25.75 36.20 5.32
CA GLY A 901 24.72 36.60 4.35
C GLY A 901 24.00 37.92 4.67
N PHE A 902 24.60 38.80 5.48
CA PHE A 902 24.09 40.14 5.82
C PHE A 902 22.66 40.19 6.40
N TYR A 903 22.14 39.08 6.95
CA TYR A 903 20.76 39.01 7.49
C TYR A 903 20.50 40.01 8.63
N PHE A 904 21.55 40.36 9.37
CA PHE A 904 21.54 41.33 10.47
C PHE A 904 22.00 42.73 10.05
N GLY A 905 22.28 42.95 8.76
CA GLY A 905 23.02 44.10 8.25
C GLY A 905 24.54 43.93 8.38
N GLU A 906 25.28 44.99 8.08
CA GLU A 906 26.74 45.04 8.25
C GLU A 906 27.09 45.05 9.75
N SER A 907 27.75 43.98 10.23
CA SER A 907 28.10 43.81 11.65
C SER A 907 29.49 43.18 11.78
N THR A 908 30.47 43.99 12.17
CA THR A 908 31.87 43.60 12.36
C THR A 908 32.20 43.07 13.77
N ALA A 909 31.23 43.07 14.69
CA ALA A 909 31.44 42.57 16.05
C ALA A 909 31.54 41.03 16.08
N GLU A 910 32.61 40.50 16.68
CA GLU A 910 32.81 39.05 16.84
C GLU A 910 31.75 38.43 17.77
N ALA A 911 31.48 39.10 18.89
CA ALA A 911 30.47 38.72 19.87
C ALA A 911 29.03 38.93 19.35
N PRO A 912 28.08 38.05 19.70
CA PRO A 912 26.72 38.12 19.20
C PRO A 912 25.89 39.15 19.98
N THR A 913 25.17 40.01 19.26
CA THR A 913 24.18 40.92 19.82
C THR A 913 22.97 40.16 20.38
N THR A 914 22.18 40.82 21.22
CA THR A 914 20.91 40.29 21.75
C THR A 914 19.94 39.84 20.65
N ASN A 915 20.02 40.43 19.45
CA ASN A 915 19.20 40.05 18.29
C ASN A 915 19.73 38.79 17.59
N GLU A 916 21.04 38.67 17.42
CA GLU A 916 21.68 37.44 16.92
C GLU A 916 21.46 36.27 17.90
N LEU A 917 21.65 36.48 19.21
CA LEU A 917 21.37 35.47 20.25
C LEU A 917 19.91 34.99 20.22
N PHE A 918 18.94 35.90 20.04
CA PHE A 918 17.53 35.55 19.94
C PHE A 918 17.23 34.72 18.67
N VAL A 919 17.80 35.08 17.51
CA VAL A 919 17.65 34.28 16.28
C VAL A 919 18.37 32.93 16.41
N GLY A 920 19.50 32.85 17.11
CA GLY A 920 20.14 31.60 17.50
C GLY A 920 19.22 30.73 18.36
N GLY A 921 18.49 31.30 19.32
CA GLY A 921 17.49 30.57 20.10
C GLY A 921 16.35 30.02 19.23
N LEU A 922 15.90 30.77 18.21
CA LEU A 922 14.91 30.30 17.24
C LEU A 922 15.45 29.19 16.32
N LEU A 923 16.71 29.27 15.86
CA LEU A 923 17.37 28.21 15.10
C LEU A 923 17.48 26.92 15.92
N LEU A 924 17.87 27.02 17.20
CA LEU A 924 17.93 25.89 18.13
C LEU A 924 16.54 25.30 18.40
N ARG A 925 15.50 26.13 18.52
CA ARG A 925 14.09 25.69 18.60
C ARG A 925 13.65 24.98 17.32
N HIS A 926 14.02 25.48 16.13
CA HIS A 926 13.69 24.85 14.85
C HIS A 926 14.36 23.48 14.69
N LEU A 927 15.65 23.34 15.01
CA LEU A 927 16.35 22.05 14.94
C LEU A 927 15.67 20.99 15.83
N GLN A 928 15.22 21.36 17.04
CA GLN A 928 14.45 20.48 17.94
C GLN A 928 13.08 20.07 17.37
N ILE A 929 12.41 20.95 16.62
CA ILE A 929 11.09 20.69 16.00
C ILE A 929 11.25 19.80 14.75
N LEU A 930 12.20 20.14 13.87
CA LEU A 930 12.34 19.48 12.57
C LEU A 930 12.73 18.00 12.68
N GLN A 931 13.32 17.57 13.80
CA GLN A 931 13.52 16.15 14.11
C GLN A 931 12.24 15.30 14.01
N PHE A 932 11.07 15.85 14.34
CA PHE A 932 9.82 15.08 14.45
C PHE A 932 8.69 15.53 13.51
N ASN A 933 8.83 16.68 12.83
CA ASN A 933 7.74 17.29 12.04
C ASN A 933 8.16 17.64 10.60
N ALA A 934 9.44 17.49 10.24
CA ALA A 934 9.85 17.63 8.84
C ALA A 934 9.37 16.42 8.04
N HIS A 935 8.70 16.66 6.92
CA HIS A 935 8.26 15.59 6.02
C HIS A 935 9.16 15.57 4.79
N GLU A 936 9.54 14.37 4.37
CA GLU A 936 10.20 14.13 3.09
C GLU A 936 9.35 14.68 1.93
N ILE A 937 10.02 15.29 0.95
CA ILE A 937 9.43 15.64 -0.34
C ILE A 937 10.08 14.74 -1.39
N SER A 938 9.28 13.97 -2.11
CA SER A 938 9.77 13.00 -3.10
C SER A 938 9.38 13.36 -4.55
N GLN A 939 10.01 12.67 -5.51
CA GLN A 939 9.64 12.62 -6.93
C GLN A 939 9.75 11.19 -7.47
N LEU A 940 8.96 10.86 -8.50
CA LEU A 940 9.15 9.63 -9.28
C LEU A 940 10.36 9.75 -10.22
N GLN A 941 11.19 8.71 -10.24
CA GLN A 941 12.29 8.53 -11.21
C GLN A 941 12.27 7.13 -11.83
N ASN A 942 12.91 6.97 -12.99
CA ASN A 942 13.01 5.71 -13.72
C ASN A 942 14.00 4.77 -13.00
N ARG A 943 13.72 3.46 -13.00
CA ARG A 943 14.66 2.41 -12.58
C ARG A 943 14.61 1.24 -13.56
N SER A 944 15.64 0.41 -13.58
CA SER A 944 15.77 -0.73 -14.53
C SER A 944 14.59 -1.71 -14.53
N SER A 945 13.81 -1.77 -13.45
CA SER A 945 12.62 -2.61 -13.29
C SER A 945 11.32 -1.81 -13.04
N GLY A 946 11.23 -0.56 -13.50
CA GLY A 946 10.02 0.28 -13.37
C GLY A 946 10.31 1.70 -12.88
N PHE A 947 9.71 2.08 -11.75
CA PHE A 947 9.86 3.39 -11.13
C PHE A 947 10.16 3.28 -9.63
N GLU A 948 10.70 4.36 -9.05
CA GLU A 948 10.80 4.53 -7.60
C GLU A 948 10.49 5.97 -7.20
N ALA A 949 10.05 6.16 -5.95
CA ALA A 949 9.91 7.47 -5.33
C ALA A 949 11.20 7.83 -4.60
N ALA A 950 11.97 8.77 -5.13
CA ALA A 950 13.20 9.26 -4.54
C ALA A 950 12.94 10.53 -3.71
N CYS A 951 13.53 10.59 -2.52
CA CYS A 951 13.65 11.84 -1.76
C CYS A 951 14.41 12.89 -2.58
N ILE A 952 13.88 14.12 -2.63
CA ILE A 952 14.53 15.29 -3.24
C ILE A 952 14.80 16.42 -2.24
N GLY A 953 14.46 16.23 -0.96
CA GLY A 953 14.50 17.25 0.07
C GLY A 953 13.41 17.08 1.13
N ALA A 954 13.11 18.15 1.86
CA ALA A 954 12.12 18.15 2.93
C ALA A 954 11.35 19.47 3.04
N GLY A 955 10.17 19.41 3.63
CA GLY A 955 9.33 20.56 3.96
C GLY A 955 8.65 20.43 5.31
N LEU A 956 8.22 21.57 5.84
CA LEU A 956 7.44 21.63 7.08
C LEU A 956 5.97 21.94 6.78
N TYR A 957 5.08 21.04 7.20
CA TYR A 957 3.65 21.04 6.92
C TYR A 957 2.89 21.08 8.27
N PRO A 958 2.54 22.28 8.79
CA PRO A 958 2.09 22.41 10.18
C PRO A 958 0.74 21.73 10.48
N THR A 959 -0.14 21.60 9.49
CA THR A 959 -1.45 20.94 9.66
C THR A 959 -1.30 19.43 9.56
N LEU A 960 -0.49 18.92 8.63
CA LEU A 960 -0.22 17.49 8.52
C LEU A 960 0.55 16.94 9.75
N ALA A 961 1.43 17.75 10.35
CA ALA A 961 2.13 17.43 11.60
C ALA A 961 1.23 17.31 12.86
N LEU A 962 -0.10 17.25 12.69
CA LEU A 962 -1.10 16.96 13.73
C LEU A 962 -1.75 15.56 13.55
N PHE A 963 -1.34 14.80 12.53
CA PHE A 963 -1.84 13.45 12.23
C PHE A 963 -0.89 12.39 12.81
N ASN A 964 -1.30 11.76 13.91
CA ASN A 964 -0.46 10.81 14.66
C ASN A 964 -0.17 9.51 13.89
N HIS A 965 0.72 8.68 14.43
CA HIS A 965 1.19 7.47 13.76
C HIS A 965 0.32 6.21 13.95
N SER A 966 0.12 5.45 12.87
CA SER A 966 -0.20 4.02 12.90
C SER A 966 0.65 3.22 11.91
N CYS A 967 0.99 1.97 12.25
CA CYS A 967 1.61 1.03 11.31
C CYS A 967 0.63 0.57 10.20
N ASP A 968 -0.68 0.71 10.43
CA ASP A 968 -1.77 0.66 9.45
C ASP A 968 -2.39 2.07 9.34
N PRO A 969 -1.91 2.92 8.42
CA PRO A 969 -2.35 4.32 8.33
C PRO A 969 -3.70 4.47 7.64
N SER A 970 -4.42 5.54 7.99
CA SER A 970 -5.65 5.95 7.28
C SER A 970 -5.37 6.63 5.93
N LEU A 971 -4.13 7.14 5.74
CA LEU A 971 -3.76 7.96 4.60
C LEU A 971 -2.46 7.52 3.92
N VAL A 972 -2.29 7.96 2.67
CA VAL A 972 -1.00 8.00 1.99
C VAL A 972 -0.77 9.40 1.41
N ARG A 973 0.51 9.81 1.35
CA ARG A 973 0.91 11.14 0.87
C ARG A 973 1.76 11.08 -0.41
N TYR A 974 1.61 12.12 -1.22
CA TYR A 974 2.48 12.43 -2.37
C TYR A 974 2.68 13.93 -2.48
N ASN A 975 3.75 14.36 -3.16
CA ASN A 975 4.10 15.78 -3.27
C ASN A 975 3.84 16.32 -4.68
N VAL A 976 3.30 17.53 -4.77
CA VAL A 976 3.15 18.30 -6.01
C VAL A 976 3.90 19.61 -5.83
N ARG A 977 5.04 19.79 -6.49
CA ARG A 977 6.01 20.86 -6.19
C ARG A 977 6.42 20.78 -4.71
N ASN A 978 6.28 21.87 -3.95
CA ASN A 978 6.45 21.94 -2.49
C ASN A 978 5.12 21.77 -1.70
N LYS A 979 4.03 21.39 -2.37
CA LYS A 979 2.73 21.05 -1.76
C LYS A 979 2.72 19.56 -1.42
N ILE A 980 2.07 19.19 -0.31
CA ILE A 980 1.78 17.80 0.06
C ILE A 980 0.28 17.54 -0.12
N ILE A 981 -0.05 16.41 -0.72
CA ILE A 981 -1.41 15.89 -0.83
C ILE A 981 -1.47 14.61 -0.02
N ALA A 982 -2.38 14.53 0.95
CA ALA A 982 -2.71 13.29 1.64
C ALA A 982 -4.11 12.83 1.24
N ARG A 983 -4.26 11.55 0.85
CA ARG A 983 -5.54 10.93 0.48
C ARG A 983 -5.85 9.71 1.34
N ALA A 984 -7.14 9.46 1.57
CA ALA A 984 -7.62 8.28 2.29
C ALA A 984 -7.30 6.99 1.54
N ILE A 985 -6.81 5.96 2.26
CA ILE A 985 -6.55 4.61 1.74
C ILE A 985 -7.31 3.52 2.52
N ARG A 986 -8.47 3.90 3.05
CA ARG A 986 -9.53 3.07 3.64
C ARG A 986 -10.74 3.98 3.91
N PRO A 987 -11.96 3.45 4.06
CA PRO A 987 -13.07 4.24 4.57
C PRO A 987 -12.77 4.69 6.00
N ILE A 988 -13.19 5.90 6.36
CA ILE A 988 -12.98 6.50 7.69
C ILE A 988 -14.36 6.85 8.24
N LYS A 989 -14.69 6.44 9.47
CA LYS A 989 -15.97 6.72 10.13
C LYS A 989 -15.93 7.99 10.98
N ALA A 990 -17.11 8.51 11.30
CA ALA A 990 -17.24 9.55 12.32
C ALA A 990 -16.52 9.14 13.62
N GLU A 991 -15.80 10.09 14.23
CA GLU A 991 -14.95 9.91 15.43
C GLU A 991 -13.67 9.07 15.26
N ASP A 992 -13.39 8.46 14.10
CA ASP A 992 -12.12 7.77 13.86
C ASP A 992 -10.92 8.73 13.94
N ILE A 993 -9.84 8.27 14.58
CA ILE A 993 -8.53 8.94 14.55
C ILE A 993 -7.87 8.70 13.19
N ILE A 994 -7.41 9.78 12.54
CA ILE A 994 -6.82 9.73 11.20
C ILE A 994 -5.30 9.66 11.34
N TYR A 995 -4.75 8.47 11.09
CA TYR A 995 -3.33 8.19 11.29
C TYR A 995 -2.49 8.30 9.99
N GLU A 996 -1.30 8.90 10.09
CA GLU A 996 -0.22 8.82 9.11
C GLU A 996 0.80 7.70 9.46
N ASN A 997 1.71 7.41 8.54
CA ASN A 997 2.80 6.46 8.67
C ASN A 997 4.15 7.18 8.81
N TYR A 998 4.81 7.01 9.96
CA TYR A 998 6.06 7.69 10.35
C TYR A 998 7.33 6.82 10.17
N GLY A 999 7.13 5.52 10.00
CA GLY A 999 8.15 4.46 9.92
C GLY A 999 7.54 3.24 9.21
N PRO A 1000 8.17 2.06 9.20
CA PRO A 1000 7.76 0.96 8.33
C PRO A 1000 6.34 0.43 8.63
N LEU A 1001 5.64 0.01 7.57
CA LEU A 1001 4.30 -0.56 7.62
C LEU A 1001 4.32 -1.97 8.23
N TYR A 1002 3.23 -2.37 8.89
CA TYR A 1002 3.11 -3.74 9.44
C TYR A 1002 3.18 -4.83 8.36
N SER A 1003 2.80 -4.49 7.13
CA SER A 1003 2.83 -5.37 5.97
C SER A 1003 4.25 -5.76 5.53
N ALA A 1004 5.26 -4.95 5.85
CA ALA A 1004 6.62 -5.05 5.31
C ALA A 1004 7.72 -5.28 6.36
N ALA A 1005 7.47 -4.93 7.62
CA ALA A 1005 8.42 -5.09 8.73
C ALA A 1005 7.75 -5.72 9.96
N ASP A 1006 8.50 -6.48 10.75
CA ASP A 1006 8.01 -7.10 11.98
C ASP A 1006 7.76 -6.09 13.13
N LEU A 1007 7.21 -6.57 14.23
CA LEU A 1007 6.87 -5.74 15.39
C LEU A 1007 8.10 -5.10 16.06
N GLN A 1008 9.20 -5.84 16.21
CA GLN A 1008 10.41 -5.36 16.88
C GLN A 1008 11.05 -4.25 16.05
N GLN A 1009 11.22 -4.45 14.74
CA GLN A 1009 11.76 -3.42 13.85
C GLN A 1009 10.91 -2.13 13.91
N ARG A 1010 9.57 -2.24 13.81
CA ARG A 1010 8.67 -1.08 13.86
C ARG A 1010 8.79 -0.33 15.19
N LEU A 1011 8.81 -1.03 16.32
CA LEU A 1011 8.93 -0.41 17.64
C LEU A 1011 10.32 0.22 17.85
N GLU A 1012 11.40 -0.44 17.44
CA GLU A 1012 12.76 0.10 17.57
C GLU A 1012 12.95 1.38 16.74
N GLU A 1013 12.50 1.40 15.47
CA GLU A 1013 12.62 2.58 14.62
C GLU A 1013 11.80 3.77 15.14
N LEU A 1014 10.55 3.55 15.59
CA LEU A 1014 9.70 4.61 16.11
C LEU A 1014 10.21 5.15 17.46
N LYS A 1015 10.64 4.26 18.37
CA LYS A 1015 11.22 4.63 19.67
C LYS A 1015 12.54 5.39 19.53
N LYS A 1016 13.33 5.07 18.51
CA LYS A 1016 14.60 5.74 18.17
C LYS A 1016 14.38 7.13 17.54
N ASN A 1017 13.50 7.22 16.54
CA ASN A 1017 13.35 8.43 15.72
C ASN A 1017 12.36 9.44 16.34
N TYR A 1018 11.25 8.96 16.91
CA TYR A 1018 10.13 9.78 17.41
C TYR A 1018 9.88 9.68 18.92
N TRP A 1019 10.57 8.78 19.62
CA TRP A 1019 10.59 8.65 21.08
C TRP A 1019 9.25 8.26 21.74
N PHE A 1020 8.45 7.45 21.04
CA PHE A 1020 7.25 6.80 21.59
C PHE A 1020 7.22 5.31 21.20
N GLU A 1021 6.40 4.52 21.92
CA GLU A 1021 6.12 3.12 21.58
C GLU A 1021 4.72 3.02 20.97
N CYS A 1022 4.58 2.29 19.86
CA CYS A 1022 3.37 2.35 19.05
C CYS A 1022 2.28 1.40 19.53
N MET A 1023 1.18 1.96 20.06
CA MET A 1023 0.01 1.22 20.55
C MET A 1023 -1.08 1.03 19.48
N CYS A 1024 -0.76 1.15 18.19
CA CYS A 1024 -1.74 0.94 17.11
C CYS A 1024 -2.21 -0.52 17.05
N GLN A 1025 -3.36 -0.77 16.41
CA GLN A 1025 -3.97 -2.11 16.31
C GLN A 1025 -3.01 -3.19 15.77
N PRO A 1026 -2.23 -2.97 14.68
CA PRO A 1026 -1.20 -3.92 14.24
C PRO A 1026 -0.17 -4.31 15.28
N CYS A 1027 0.15 -3.43 16.23
CA CYS A 1027 1.16 -3.69 17.27
C CYS A 1027 0.54 -4.35 18.51
N THR A 1028 -0.65 -3.93 18.94
CA THR A 1028 -1.34 -4.51 20.10
C THR A 1028 -1.99 -5.86 19.81
N GLN A 1029 -2.36 -6.14 18.56
CA GLN A 1029 -2.93 -7.42 18.12
C GLN A 1029 -1.91 -8.33 17.39
N LEU A 1030 -0.61 -8.00 17.43
CA LEU A 1030 0.48 -8.79 16.84
C LEU A 1030 0.23 -9.18 15.37
N TRP A 1031 -0.16 -8.23 14.52
CA TRP A 1031 -0.51 -8.54 13.12
C TRP A 1031 0.72 -9.04 12.32
N PRO A 1032 0.56 -10.11 11.52
CA PRO A 1032 1.63 -10.68 10.68
C PRO A 1032 2.07 -9.74 9.56
N THR A 1033 3.24 -10.02 8.96
CA THR A 1033 3.65 -9.38 7.71
C THR A 1033 2.92 -10.03 6.53
N VAL A 1034 2.94 -9.41 5.34
CA VAL A 1034 2.29 -10.00 4.14
C VAL A 1034 2.83 -11.39 3.81
N ARG A 1035 4.10 -11.68 4.13
CA ARG A 1035 4.74 -12.97 3.87
C ARG A 1035 4.19 -14.10 4.74
N ASP A 1036 3.64 -13.77 5.91
CA ASP A 1036 3.12 -14.73 6.88
C ASP A 1036 1.59 -14.90 6.78
N MET A 1037 0.93 -14.11 5.91
CA MET A 1037 -0.50 -14.20 5.63
C MET A 1037 -0.81 -15.31 4.63
N ARG A 1038 -2.00 -15.89 4.74
CA ARG A 1038 -2.49 -16.96 3.87
C ARG A 1038 -3.73 -16.49 3.12
N GLU A 1039 -3.72 -16.59 1.79
CA GLU A 1039 -4.84 -16.15 0.94
C GLU A 1039 -6.16 -16.91 1.22
N ASN A 1040 -6.05 -18.14 1.74
CA ASN A 1040 -7.20 -19.00 2.07
C ASN A 1040 -7.81 -18.74 3.46
N GLU A 1041 -7.26 -17.83 4.28
CA GLU A 1041 -7.76 -17.51 5.63
C GLU A 1041 -8.58 -16.21 5.61
N LEU A 1042 -9.87 -16.34 5.31
CA LEU A 1042 -10.81 -15.20 5.20
C LEU A 1042 -11.10 -14.60 6.57
N ARG A 1043 -11.16 -13.27 6.66
CA ARG A 1043 -11.55 -12.54 7.88
C ARG A 1043 -12.89 -11.87 7.69
N ILE A 1044 -13.91 -12.30 8.41
CA ILE A 1044 -15.29 -11.79 8.25
C ILE A 1044 -15.74 -11.11 9.56
N PRO A 1045 -16.21 -9.85 9.53
CA PRO A 1045 -16.69 -9.16 10.72
C PRO A 1045 -17.99 -9.78 11.24
N CYS A 1046 -18.27 -9.58 12.54
CA CYS A 1046 -19.56 -9.92 13.12
C CYS A 1046 -20.70 -9.12 12.45
N ARG A 1047 -21.86 -9.77 12.25
CA ARG A 1047 -23.08 -9.12 11.72
C ARG A 1047 -23.60 -7.95 12.60
N ASN A 1048 -23.16 -7.84 13.84
CA ASN A 1048 -23.46 -6.69 14.69
C ASN A 1048 -22.36 -5.65 14.53
N ASP A 1049 -22.66 -4.52 13.89
CA ASP A 1049 -21.71 -3.41 13.62
C ASP A 1049 -21.05 -2.84 14.89
N GLN A 1050 -21.65 -3.04 16.07
CA GLN A 1050 -21.08 -2.63 17.37
C GLN A 1050 -20.20 -3.70 18.03
N CYS A 1051 -20.02 -4.87 17.42
CA CYS A 1051 -19.21 -5.96 17.95
C CYS A 1051 -17.85 -6.02 17.25
N PRO A 1052 -16.72 -5.80 17.96
CA PRO A 1052 -15.38 -5.78 17.36
C PRO A 1052 -14.82 -7.18 17.02
N TYR A 1053 -15.67 -8.21 17.03
CA TYR A 1053 -15.23 -9.58 16.77
C TYR A 1053 -15.17 -9.87 15.27
N VAL A 1054 -14.06 -10.46 14.84
CA VAL A 1054 -13.81 -10.89 13.46
C VAL A 1054 -13.58 -12.40 13.48
N PHE A 1055 -14.35 -13.14 12.70
CA PHE A 1055 -14.15 -14.56 12.49
C PHE A 1055 -12.96 -14.79 11.55
N LEU A 1056 -12.07 -15.73 11.91
CA LEU A 1056 -11.06 -16.27 11.01
C LEU A 1056 -11.62 -17.57 10.40
N VAL A 1057 -11.93 -17.53 9.11
CA VAL A 1057 -12.71 -18.54 8.40
C VAL A 1057 -11.81 -19.36 7.47
N LYS A 1058 -11.92 -20.68 7.60
CA LYS A 1058 -11.21 -21.70 6.84
C LYS A 1058 -12.19 -22.50 5.98
N GLY A 1059 -11.67 -23.32 5.06
CA GLY A 1059 -12.47 -24.02 4.06
C GLY A 1059 -13.52 -25.01 4.62
N ASP A 1060 -13.34 -25.48 5.86
CA ASP A 1060 -14.17 -26.50 6.51
C ASP A 1060 -15.14 -25.94 7.57
N ASP A 1061 -15.18 -24.61 7.77
CA ASP A 1061 -16.00 -23.98 8.82
C ASP A 1061 -17.51 -23.89 8.46
N ASP A 1062 -18.36 -23.80 9.48
CA ASP A 1062 -19.82 -23.74 9.32
C ASP A 1062 -20.27 -22.47 8.56
N PRO A 1063 -21.19 -22.57 7.57
CA PRO A 1063 -21.84 -21.41 6.93
C PRO A 1063 -22.49 -20.39 7.87
N PHE A 1064 -22.73 -20.72 9.14
CA PHE A 1064 -23.38 -19.90 10.17
C PHE A 1064 -22.52 -19.77 11.42
N LEU A 1065 -21.76 -18.68 11.51
CA LEU A 1065 -20.79 -18.45 12.59
C LEU A 1065 -21.42 -17.68 13.76
N THR A 1066 -21.46 -18.30 14.94
CA THR A 1066 -21.99 -17.70 16.18
C THR A 1066 -20.91 -16.88 16.89
N CYS A 1067 -21.18 -15.59 17.13
CA CYS A 1067 -20.21 -14.69 17.78
C CYS A 1067 -20.07 -15.00 19.29
N PRO A 1068 -18.86 -15.25 19.82
CA PRO A 1068 -18.64 -15.53 21.24
C PRO A 1068 -18.78 -14.30 22.16
N TYR A 1069 -18.93 -13.09 21.59
CA TYR A 1069 -19.07 -11.84 22.36
C TYR A 1069 -20.49 -11.28 22.41
N CYS A 1070 -21.33 -11.56 21.40
CA CYS A 1070 -22.70 -11.03 21.34
C CYS A 1070 -23.73 -12.02 20.80
N GLU A 1071 -23.39 -13.30 20.72
CA GLU A 1071 -24.25 -14.45 20.36
C GLU A 1071 -24.93 -14.40 18.98
N ASN A 1072 -24.73 -13.32 18.22
CA ASN A 1072 -25.28 -13.13 16.89
C ASN A 1072 -24.68 -14.11 15.88
N VAL A 1073 -25.56 -14.74 15.09
CA VAL A 1073 -25.19 -15.64 14.00
C VAL A 1073 -24.90 -14.84 12.73
N THR A 1074 -23.69 -15.00 12.20
CA THR A 1074 -23.16 -14.33 11.01
C THR A 1074 -23.05 -15.36 9.89
N GLY A 1075 -23.78 -15.15 8.79
CA GLY A 1075 -23.72 -16.04 7.63
C GLY A 1075 -22.51 -15.76 6.74
N LEU A 1076 -21.85 -16.80 6.23
CA LEU A 1076 -20.75 -16.67 5.26
C LEU A 1076 -21.24 -16.18 3.88
N LEU A 1077 -22.35 -16.74 3.40
CA LEU A 1077 -22.81 -16.55 2.01
C LEU A 1077 -23.07 -15.07 1.60
N PRO A 1078 -23.62 -14.17 2.43
CA PRO A 1078 -23.75 -12.75 2.08
C PRO A 1078 -22.39 -12.07 1.87
N ASN A 1079 -21.42 -12.33 2.76
CA ASN A 1079 -20.08 -11.74 2.68
C ASN A 1079 -19.31 -12.25 1.46
N LEU A 1080 -19.34 -13.57 1.22
CA LEU A 1080 -18.75 -14.17 0.02
C LEU A 1080 -19.35 -13.60 -1.27
N ARG A 1081 -20.68 -13.42 -1.35
CA ARG A 1081 -21.33 -12.77 -2.51
C ARG A 1081 -20.98 -11.29 -2.65
N GLY A 1082 -20.68 -10.59 -1.55
CA GLY A 1082 -20.16 -9.23 -1.57
C GLY A 1082 -18.76 -9.17 -2.17
N LEU A 1083 -17.86 -10.05 -1.71
CA LEU A 1083 -16.49 -10.18 -2.20
C LEU A 1083 -16.39 -10.66 -3.65
N MET A 1084 -17.35 -11.45 -4.17
CA MET A 1084 -17.39 -11.85 -5.59
C MET A 1084 -17.42 -10.67 -6.57
N LYS A 1085 -17.83 -9.46 -6.16
CA LYS A 1085 -17.74 -8.25 -7.01
C LYS A 1085 -16.29 -7.92 -7.40
N LEU A 1086 -15.31 -8.32 -6.60
CA LEU A 1086 -13.90 -8.08 -6.84
C LEU A 1086 -13.38 -8.84 -8.07
N GLU A 1087 -14.04 -9.93 -8.47
CA GLU A 1087 -13.74 -10.68 -9.71
C GLU A 1087 -13.97 -9.84 -10.98
N GLU A 1088 -14.80 -8.79 -10.91
CA GLU A 1088 -15.01 -7.83 -12.01
C GLU A 1088 -14.19 -6.55 -11.81
N ILE A 1089 -14.17 -5.99 -10.60
CA ILE A 1089 -13.55 -4.68 -10.31
C ILE A 1089 -12.02 -4.73 -10.41
N LEU A 1090 -11.38 -5.75 -9.84
CA LEU A 1090 -9.91 -5.79 -9.76
C LEU A 1090 -9.22 -6.01 -11.12
N PRO A 1091 -9.70 -6.90 -12.01
CA PRO A 1091 -9.14 -7.01 -13.37
C PRO A 1091 -9.31 -5.73 -14.19
N GLU A 1092 -10.43 -5.00 -14.02
CA GLU A 1092 -10.56 -3.68 -14.66
C GLU A 1092 -9.53 -2.70 -14.08
N ALA A 1093 -9.40 -2.63 -12.75
CA ALA A 1093 -8.49 -1.71 -12.07
C ALA A 1093 -7.02 -1.92 -12.49
N GLU A 1094 -6.54 -3.18 -12.48
CA GLU A 1094 -5.18 -3.54 -12.92
C GLU A 1094 -4.99 -3.26 -14.42
N HIS A 1095 -5.99 -3.48 -15.28
CA HIS A 1095 -5.91 -3.09 -16.69
C HIS A 1095 -5.83 -1.56 -16.88
N LYS A 1096 -6.58 -0.76 -16.12
CA LYS A 1096 -6.45 0.71 -16.18
C LYS A 1096 -5.08 1.18 -15.68
N LEU A 1097 -4.53 0.54 -14.65
CA LEU A 1097 -3.18 0.80 -14.14
C LEU A 1097 -2.13 0.45 -15.21
N GLY A 1098 -2.23 -0.73 -15.82
CA GLY A 1098 -1.40 -1.20 -16.94
C GLY A 1098 -1.40 -0.22 -18.13
N ALA A 1099 -2.55 0.39 -18.42
CA ALA A 1099 -2.72 1.39 -19.47
C ALA A 1099 -2.36 2.84 -19.05
N ALA A 1100 -1.67 3.04 -17.92
CA ALA A 1100 -1.32 4.35 -17.34
C ALA A 1100 -2.51 5.29 -17.06
N HIS A 1101 -3.74 4.77 -16.98
CA HIS A 1101 -4.95 5.54 -16.67
C HIS A 1101 -5.17 5.66 -15.16
N PHE A 1102 -4.16 6.18 -14.44
CA PHE A 1102 -4.05 6.17 -12.98
C PHE A 1102 -5.28 6.73 -12.23
N GLU A 1103 -5.97 7.71 -12.80
CA GLU A 1103 -7.18 8.31 -12.18
C GLU A 1103 -8.41 7.38 -12.23
N VAL A 1104 -8.54 6.59 -13.30
CA VAL A 1104 -9.61 5.58 -13.44
C VAL A 1104 -9.24 4.34 -12.63
N ALA A 1105 -7.97 3.96 -12.63
CA ALA A 1105 -7.43 2.88 -11.80
C ALA A 1105 -7.65 3.17 -10.30
N LEU A 1106 -7.29 4.37 -9.83
CA LEU A 1106 -7.49 4.78 -8.43
C LEU A 1106 -8.96 4.68 -8.01
N ARG A 1107 -9.89 5.18 -8.84
CA ARG A 1107 -11.33 5.10 -8.53
C ARG A 1107 -11.82 3.65 -8.44
N LYS A 1108 -11.32 2.76 -9.30
CA LYS A 1108 -11.64 1.33 -9.28
C LYS A 1108 -11.00 0.58 -8.09
N PHE A 1109 -9.78 0.93 -7.70
CA PHE A 1109 -9.17 0.39 -6.48
C PHE A 1109 -9.85 0.91 -5.21
N ALA A 1110 -10.32 2.16 -5.18
CA ALA A 1110 -11.15 2.68 -4.09
C ALA A 1110 -12.48 1.91 -3.96
N GLU A 1111 -13.19 1.71 -5.08
CA GLU A 1111 -14.43 0.90 -5.16
C GLU A 1111 -14.19 -0.53 -4.63
N ALA A 1112 -13.10 -1.19 -5.04
CA ALA A 1112 -12.71 -2.50 -4.53
C ALA A 1112 -12.36 -2.49 -3.03
N LEU A 1113 -11.71 -1.43 -2.54
CA LEU A 1113 -11.32 -1.34 -1.14
C LEU A 1113 -12.52 -1.12 -0.21
N ASP A 1114 -13.48 -0.29 -0.61
CA ASP A 1114 -14.74 -0.12 0.13
C ASP A 1114 -15.55 -1.43 0.17
N VAL A 1115 -15.55 -2.22 -0.91
CA VAL A 1115 -16.11 -3.59 -0.91
C VAL A 1115 -15.35 -4.52 0.05
N LEU A 1116 -14.02 -4.46 0.09
CA LEU A 1116 -13.21 -5.26 1.01
C LEU A 1116 -13.46 -4.88 2.48
N PHE A 1117 -13.54 -3.59 2.82
CA PHE A 1117 -13.86 -3.15 4.18
C PHE A 1117 -15.34 -3.37 4.56
N GLN A 1118 -16.26 -3.55 3.59
CA GLN A 1118 -17.66 -3.88 3.85
C GLN A 1118 -17.89 -5.36 4.18
N PHE A 1119 -17.13 -6.29 3.57
CA PHE A 1119 -17.38 -7.74 3.67
C PHE A 1119 -16.21 -8.56 4.24
N SER A 1120 -15.09 -7.91 4.55
CA SER A 1120 -13.90 -8.51 5.16
C SER A 1120 -13.36 -7.60 6.27
N SER A 1121 -12.22 -7.95 6.89
CA SER A 1121 -11.57 -7.14 7.92
C SER A 1121 -10.05 -7.34 7.96
N PRO A 1122 -9.27 -6.29 8.24
CA PRO A 1122 -7.81 -6.40 8.28
C PRO A 1122 -7.29 -7.25 9.48
N PRO A 1123 -6.04 -7.74 9.41
CA PRO A 1123 -5.14 -7.70 8.25
C PRO A 1123 -5.55 -8.75 7.22
N HIS A 1124 -5.61 -8.34 5.95
CA HIS A 1124 -6.04 -9.20 4.83
C HIS A 1124 -5.14 -8.91 3.61
N PRO A 1125 -4.59 -9.93 2.93
CA PRO A 1125 -3.60 -9.71 1.87
C PRO A 1125 -4.14 -8.84 0.73
N GLU A 1126 -5.37 -9.08 0.28
CA GLU A 1126 -5.96 -8.29 -0.81
C GLU A 1126 -6.25 -6.82 -0.40
N ILE A 1127 -6.50 -6.52 0.88
CA ILE A 1127 -6.64 -5.13 1.37
C ILE A 1127 -5.31 -4.40 1.19
N ILE A 1128 -4.21 -5.01 1.63
CA ILE A 1128 -2.87 -4.43 1.59
C ILE A 1128 -2.41 -4.25 0.13
N LYS A 1129 -2.69 -5.24 -0.72
CA LYS A 1129 -2.41 -5.20 -2.16
C LYS A 1129 -3.17 -4.07 -2.85
N VAL A 1130 -4.47 -3.90 -2.60
CA VAL A 1130 -5.27 -2.80 -3.15
C VAL A 1130 -4.81 -1.44 -2.61
N GLN A 1131 -4.48 -1.33 -1.32
CA GLN A 1131 -3.86 -0.12 -0.74
C GLN A 1131 -2.52 0.23 -1.39
N GLN A 1132 -1.70 -0.78 -1.72
CA GLN A 1132 -0.46 -0.57 -2.47
C GLN A 1132 -0.76 -0.10 -3.90
N ARG A 1133 -1.71 -0.70 -4.61
CA ARG A 1133 -2.12 -0.21 -5.95
C ARG A 1133 -2.68 1.21 -5.94
N MET A 1134 -3.42 1.59 -4.89
CA MET A 1134 -3.84 2.97 -4.68
C MET A 1134 -2.65 3.91 -4.50
N ARG A 1135 -1.66 3.53 -3.67
CA ARG A 1135 -0.39 4.27 -3.50
C ARG A 1135 0.34 4.42 -4.84
N ASP A 1136 0.48 3.33 -5.59
CA ASP A 1136 1.10 3.30 -6.92
C ASP A 1136 0.40 4.28 -7.86
N CYS A 1137 -0.94 4.29 -7.91
CA CYS A 1137 -1.69 5.28 -8.70
C CYS A 1137 -1.45 6.72 -8.22
N MET A 1138 -1.47 6.96 -6.90
CA MET A 1138 -1.40 8.31 -6.34
C MET A 1138 -0.05 8.99 -6.55
N VAL A 1139 1.08 8.26 -6.44
CA VAL A 1139 2.41 8.86 -6.68
C VAL A 1139 2.58 9.36 -8.11
N HIS A 1140 1.84 8.81 -9.08
CA HIS A 1140 1.82 9.29 -10.47
C HIS A 1140 1.07 10.63 -10.66
N PHE A 1141 0.38 11.16 -9.64
CA PHE A 1141 -0.10 12.55 -9.64
C PHE A 1141 0.90 13.53 -9.02
N GLY A 1142 2.00 13.03 -8.45
CA GLY A 1142 3.04 13.82 -7.81
C GLY A 1142 4.16 14.31 -8.74
N ASN A 1143 5.21 14.82 -8.11
CA ASN A 1143 6.47 15.20 -8.73
C ASN A 1143 7.07 14.03 -9.53
N LYS A 1144 7.70 14.37 -10.66
CA LYS A 1144 8.43 13.46 -11.54
C LYS A 1144 9.75 14.11 -11.94
N ALA A 1145 10.80 13.32 -12.10
CA ALA A 1145 12.00 13.75 -12.80
C ALA A 1145 11.65 14.13 -14.25
N PHE A 1146 12.37 15.07 -14.87
CA PHE A 1146 12.02 15.58 -16.20
C PHE A 1146 12.14 14.52 -17.31
N ASP A 1147 12.98 13.51 -17.10
CA ASP A 1147 13.22 12.36 -17.97
C ASP A 1147 12.33 11.15 -17.64
N TYR A 1148 11.48 11.26 -16.62
CA TYR A 1148 10.58 10.20 -16.19
C TYR A 1148 9.65 9.72 -17.32
N LYS A 1149 9.63 8.40 -17.55
CA LYS A 1149 8.74 7.72 -18.49
C LYS A 1149 8.05 6.58 -17.75
N PRO A 1150 6.71 6.47 -17.80
CA PRO A 1150 5.99 5.35 -17.18
C PRO A 1150 6.25 4.06 -17.97
N HIS A 1151 7.38 3.40 -17.67
CA HIS A 1151 7.63 2.03 -18.05
C HIS A 1151 6.80 1.11 -17.15
N ILE A 1152 5.67 0.67 -17.68
CA ILE A 1152 4.82 -0.33 -17.07
C ILE A 1152 5.12 -1.65 -17.79
N MET A 1153 5.39 -2.70 -17.02
CA MET A 1153 5.71 -4.03 -17.56
C MET A 1153 4.47 -4.61 -18.26
N GLN A 1154 4.68 -5.19 -19.44
CA GLN A 1154 3.70 -6.04 -20.14
C GLN A 1154 3.82 -7.48 -19.68
#